data_AF-A0A7V8N2P6-F1
#
_entry.id   AF-A0A7V8N2P6-F1
#
_cell.length_a   1.000
_cell.length_b   1.000
_cell.length_c   1.000
_cell.angle_alpha   90.00
_cell.angle_beta   90.00
_cell.angle_gamma   90.00
#
_symmetry.space_group_name_H-M   'P 1'
#
loop_
_entity.id
_entity.type
_entity.pdbx_description
1 polymer ?
#
loop_
_entity_poly.entity_id
_entity_poly.type
_entity_poly.pdbx_seq_one_letter_code
_entity_poly.pdbx_strand_id
1 'polypeptide(L)'
;MPLTVSEDGKTSILSENSNDSSTEPSSVTKSSTENQNVSDSKSTVIAESNETTTEENDDSPSLLVGQSNVSEQVAPFAAINYTNITPQYTTNSSGTYPTNSWTPTGNQTVINHQGKTYGSVNWDGNTGWSGNPDDVKNSYIEYGGKGSDAEFAIRKYAKETNTPGLYDVYLNVRGNKQKDIKPVDIVLVVDMSGSMEPSESNNYNDRAGAIRTGVSQFLKSIKDAGIDNYINVGLVGFSSPGEYVTGANGYIEVPMQSVAKDGHVDDINKMLSPKFSGGTFTQLGTRQGSKMLQADTSGNQKMMILLTDGVPTSYNVGGNTIRDTWPATLGEAKMIKDSGIELHALGIQLGKDSGYTNNSADTYLTLQQVRARMGLLASPGLYQDASTTQDVQNYLESKAKNVVSEFNSINNGSIIDPIGSQFIYNSTKAEVRSVGSTPVTNLPTSTITNNQLNVSGLNLGKDQEIQLHYQVRLNTETSDFVPNKWYQMNGETTLMPNDKNPDNKVNFGVPSAKGEGIQLDFKKIWEEYDNDKSQRPSSVTYEVTRSQTTIANVWKTGFIKVEGSQDQDTWAKSTNQLASVQNGDANLWLPKYNAQGVNFNYKISNEIKVDGYDGTQVDDTTFKNIKQFIPLRLDVMKEDGSGKKISGASFKLVDESGMEISGIADSEGSTFTFNNLKAGKYTLTEVKAPDGYVILKHPIQIEVLKDGSVEVDNKSVKVENHTIKLIVDNQKKGLLPSTGGSGRTGYWIMSSIFIVLMAILGGYYWYRNRKASKKKI
;
A
#
# COMPACT_ATOMS: atom_id res chain seq x y z
N MET A 1 -45.96 27.83 0.78
CA MET A 1 -47.43 27.67 0.96
C MET A 1 -48.05 27.37 -0.40
N PRO A 2 -49.15 26.60 -0.50
CA PRO A 2 -49.40 25.35 0.23
C PRO A 2 -50.18 24.27 -0.61
N LEU A 3 -50.45 23.09 -0.01
CA LEU A 3 -51.41 22.04 -0.44
C LEU A 3 -51.07 21.26 -1.74
N THR A 4 -51.49 20.00 -1.96
CA THR A 4 -52.33 19.01 -1.23
C THR A 4 -51.52 17.69 -0.99
N VAL A 5 -51.76 16.75 -0.05
CA VAL A 5 -52.94 16.21 0.68
C VAL A 5 -53.81 15.28 -0.18
N SER A 6 -54.30 14.09 0.26
CA SER A 6 -54.15 13.24 1.48
C SER A 6 -53.82 11.76 1.08
N GLU A 7 -54.09 10.60 1.73
CA GLU A 7 -54.70 10.02 2.98
C GLU A 7 -54.22 8.52 3.02
N ASP A 8 -54.31 7.58 3.98
CA ASP A 8 -54.52 7.40 5.44
C ASP A 8 -53.57 6.21 5.83
N GLY A 9 -53.34 5.88 7.11
CA GLY A 9 -52.63 4.64 7.46
C GLY A 9 -52.22 4.38 8.91
N LYS A 10 -53.05 4.76 9.90
CA LYS A 10 -53.09 4.28 11.33
C LYS A 10 -51.87 3.52 11.89
N THR A 11 -51.15 4.04 12.90
CA THR A 11 -51.46 3.99 14.37
C THR A 11 -51.77 2.58 14.92
N SER A 12 -51.32 2.17 16.12
CA SER A 12 -50.88 2.94 17.31
C SER A 12 -49.75 2.27 18.12
N ILE A 13 -49.19 2.99 19.11
CA ILE A 13 -48.26 2.49 20.14
C ILE A 13 -48.72 2.98 21.53
N LEU A 14 -48.83 2.06 22.50
CA LEU A 14 -49.05 2.24 23.95
C LEU A 14 -48.55 0.95 24.66
N SER A 15 -48.08 0.90 25.91
CA SER A 15 -47.61 1.91 26.89
C SER A 15 -46.88 1.20 28.06
N GLU A 16 -46.31 1.96 29.01
CA GLU A 16 -45.53 1.53 30.21
C GLU A 16 -46.29 0.53 31.13
N ASN A 17 -45.67 -0.44 31.83
CA ASN A 17 -44.96 -0.38 33.14
C ASN A 17 -44.73 -1.85 33.63
N SER A 18 -43.97 -2.25 34.68
CA SER A 18 -42.92 -1.68 35.56
C SER A 18 -42.27 -2.81 36.41
N ASN A 19 -41.21 -2.51 37.20
CA ASN A 19 -40.66 -3.28 38.35
C ASN A 19 -39.96 -4.65 38.07
N ASP A 20 -38.96 -5.15 38.84
CA ASP A 20 -38.20 -4.67 40.02
C ASP A 20 -36.84 -5.45 40.18
N SER A 21 -35.93 -5.01 41.07
CA SER A 21 -34.77 -5.72 41.67
C SER A 21 -33.58 -6.09 40.73
N SER A 22 -32.39 -5.45 40.85
CA SER A 22 -31.26 -5.70 41.78
C SER A 22 -30.56 -7.08 41.60
N THR A 23 -29.23 -7.24 41.54
CA THR A 23 -28.09 -6.48 42.13
C THR A 23 -26.81 -6.45 41.24
N GLU A 24 -25.91 -5.49 41.54
CA GLU A 24 -24.48 -5.43 41.12
C GLU A 24 -23.56 -6.10 42.20
N PRO A 25 -22.19 -6.18 42.13
CA PRO A 25 -21.25 -5.55 41.17
C PRO A 25 -20.05 -6.39 40.62
N SER A 26 -19.62 -6.03 39.41
CA SER A 26 -18.26 -5.61 38.96
C SER A 26 -16.90 -6.28 39.35
N SER A 27 -15.92 -6.07 38.44
CA SER A 27 -14.43 -6.23 38.51
C SER A 27 -13.82 -7.62 38.23
N VAL A 28 -12.80 -7.86 37.36
CA VAL A 28 -11.61 -7.10 36.82
C VAL A 28 -10.43 -7.14 37.82
N THR A 29 -9.21 -7.69 37.58
CA THR A 29 -8.27 -7.48 36.45
C THR A 29 -7.06 -8.48 36.40
N LYS A 30 -6.41 -8.64 35.21
CA LYS A 30 -4.92 -8.68 34.93
C LYS A 30 -3.91 -9.73 35.51
N SER A 31 -3.13 -10.32 34.56
CA SER A 31 -1.63 -10.25 34.43
C SER A 31 -0.71 -11.46 34.74
N SER A 32 0.21 -11.72 33.78
CA SER A 32 1.62 -12.23 33.88
C SER A 32 1.89 -13.60 34.57
N THR A 33 3.01 -14.32 34.36
CA THR A 33 4.38 -13.94 33.90
C THR A 33 5.11 -15.13 33.21
N GLU A 34 6.33 -14.91 32.72
CA GLU A 34 7.24 -15.89 32.07
C GLU A 34 7.83 -16.95 33.03
N ASN A 35 8.36 -18.08 32.51
CA ASN A 35 9.84 -18.29 32.39
C ASN A 35 10.26 -19.55 31.57
N GLN A 36 11.57 -19.79 31.46
CA GLN A 36 12.29 -20.65 30.49
C GLN A 36 12.65 -22.10 30.95
N ASN A 37 13.33 -22.83 30.03
CA ASN A 37 14.37 -23.88 30.24
C ASN A 37 13.94 -25.36 30.36
N VAL A 38 14.73 -26.37 29.95
CA VAL A 38 15.75 -26.52 28.85
C VAL A 38 16.13 -28.02 28.71
N SER A 39 16.85 -28.40 27.65
CA SER A 39 17.48 -29.73 27.37
C SER A 39 16.52 -30.92 27.09
N ASP A 40 16.74 -31.83 26.13
CA ASP A 40 17.92 -32.59 25.64
C ASP A 40 18.34 -33.79 26.51
N SER A 41 18.15 -35.01 25.97
CA SER A 41 19.18 -36.07 25.92
C SER A 41 18.74 -37.30 25.10
N LYS A 42 19.71 -38.00 24.52
CA LYS A 42 19.54 -39.26 23.75
C LYS A 42 20.01 -40.46 24.59
N SER A 43 19.42 -41.64 24.37
CA SER A 43 20.10 -42.92 23.98
C SER A 43 19.23 -44.13 24.36
N THR A 44 18.91 -45.10 23.48
CA THR A 44 19.74 -46.08 22.72
C THR A 44 20.20 -47.28 23.57
N VAL A 45 20.09 -48.50 23.00
CA VAL A 45 20.88 -49.76 23.20
C VAL A 45 20.02 -51.03 23.47
N ILE A 46 20.00 -51.93 22.47
CA ILE A 46 20.20 -53.42 22.50
C ILE A 46 19.63 -54.17 23.74
N ALA A 47 18.56 -54.98 23.68
CA ALA A 47 18.24 -56.18 22.87
C ALA A 47 19.02 -57.47 23.25
N GLU A 48 18.32 -58.54 23.63
CA GLU A 48 18.63 -59.93 23.21
C GLU A 48 17.48 -60.89 23.53
N SER A 49 17.55 -62.12 23.01
CA SER A 49 16.46 -63.10 22.92
C SER A 49 16.52 -64.22 23.95
N ASN A 50 15.38 -64.86 24.25
CA ASN A 50 15.33 -66.31 24.45
C ASN A 50 13.93 -66.88 24.20
N GLU A 51 13.87 -68.05 23.57
CA GLU A 51 12.65 -68.82 23.34
C GLU A 51 12.42 -69.82 24.47
N THR A 52 11.17 -70.05 24.89
CA THR A 52 10.67 -71.42 25.06
C THR A 52 9.15 -71.49 24.94
N THR A 53 8.68 -72.63 24.42
CA THR A 53 7.29 -72.95 24.02
C THR A 53 6.30 -73.13 25.18
N THR A 54 5.03 -72.77 24.94
CA THR A 54 3.86 -73.64 25.16
C THR A 54 2.71 -73.24 24.22
N GLU A 55 1.87 -74.20 23.84
CA GLU A 55 0.75 -74.04 22.91
C GLU A 55 -0.57 -73.75 23.65
N GLU A 56 -1.47 -72.94 23.08
CA GLU A 56 -2.84 -73.37 22.72
C GLU A 56 -3.67 -72.27 22.01
N ASN A 57 -4.61 -72.72 21.19
CA ASN A 57 -5.36 -72.01 20.16
C ASN A 57 -6.30 -70.86 20.63
N ASP A 58 -6.21 -69.69 20.00
CA ASP A 58 -7.37 -68.96 19.42
C ASP A 58 -6.86 -67.96 18.36
N ASP A 59 -7.06 -68.24 17.07
CA ASP A 59 -6.50 -67.45 15.96
C ASP A 59 -7.61 -66.76 15.15
N SER A 60 -8.01 -65.59 15.64
CA SER A 60 -8.77 -64.60 14.87
C SER A 60 -7.78 -63.60 14.24
N PRO A 61 -7.44 -63.72 12.93
CA PRO A 61 -6.47 -62.84 12.29
C PRO A 61 -7.02 -61.43 12.12
N SER A 62 -6.82 -60.60 13.14
CA SER A 62 -6.96 -59.16 13.05
C SER A 62 -5.92 -58.61 12.05
N LEU A 63 -6.38 -58.27 10.85
CA LEU A 63 -5.52 -57.70 9.82
C LEU A 63 -5.10 -56.28 10.21
N LEU A 64 -3.89 -56.16 10.75
CA LEU A 64 -3.24 -54.88 11.03
C LEU A 64 -3.22 -54.02 9.76
N VAL A 65 -3.60 -52.74 9.92
CA VAL A 65 -3.40 -51.72 8.88
C VAL A 65 -1.91 -51.36 8.84
N GLY A 66 -1.13 -52.16 8.13
CA GLY A 66 0.26 -51.85 7.81
C GLY A 66 0.33 -50.63 6.88
N GLN A 67 0.85 -49.51 7.38
CA GLN A 67 1.17 -48.35 6.54
C GLN A 67 2.38 -48.67 5.66
N SER A 68 2.12 -49.33 4.53
CA SER A 68 3.08 -49.47 3.44
C SER A 68 3.14 -48.16 2.65
N ASN A 69 4.27 -47.46 2.74
CA ASN A 69 4.58 -46.37 1.83
C ASN A 69 4.75 -46.96 0.42
N VAL A 70 3.76 -46.74 -0.45
CA VAL A 70 3.89 -46.94 -1.89
C VAL A 70 3.78 -45.57 -2.55
N SER A 71 4.80 -45.20 -3.31
CA SER A 71 4.91 -43.92 -3.98
C SER A 71 3.99 -43.83 -5.21
N GLU A 72 3.87 -42.63 -5.77
CA GLU A 72 3.32 -42.37 -7.11
C GLU A 72 1.84 -42.78 -7.30
N GLN A 73 0.94 -41.99 -6.70
CA GLN A 73 -0.26 -41.62 -7.45
C GLN A 73 0.19 -40.89 -8.72
N VAL A 74 0.16 -41.57 -9.86
CA VAL A 74 0.32 -40.93 -11.17
C VAL A 74 -0.84 -39.95 -11.35
N ALA A 75 -0.55 -38.66 -11.32
CA ALA A 75 -1.54 -37.63 -11.55
C ALA A 75 -2.16 -37.84 -12.96
N PRO A 76 -3.50 -37.86 -13.10
CA PRO A 76 -4.16 -38.40 -14.30
C PRO A 76 -3.83 -37.64 -15.59
N PHE A 77 -3.40 -36.38 -15.47
CA PHE A 77 -2.94 -35.54 -16.56
C PHE A 77 -1.53 -35.04 -16.24
N ALA A 78 -0.59 -35.29 -17.15
CA ALA A 78 0.74 -34.69 -17.08
C ALA A 78 0.61 -33.19 -17.39
N ALA A 79 0.63 -32.36 -16.35
CA ALA A 79 0.40 -30.93 -16.48
C ALA A 79 1.43 -30.26 -17.39
N ILE A 80 0.93 -29.67 -18.48
CA ILE A 80 1.69 -29.08 -19.59
C ILE A 80 2.79 -28.15 -19.08
N ASN A 81 3.97 -28.18 -19.70
CA ASN A 81 5.07 -27.25 -19.43
C ASN A 81 5.01 -26.06 -20.41
N TYR A 82 4.91 -24.84 -19.88
CA TYR A 82 4.87 -23.62 -20.68
C TYR A 82 6.25 -22.93 -20.65
N THR A 83 6.70 -22.42 -21.79
CA THR A 83 7.90 -21.58 -21.83
C THR A 83 7.53 -20.18 -21.32
N ASN A 84 8.05 -19.80 -20.15
CA ASN A 84 7.80 -18.50 -19.53
C ASN A 84 8.22 -17.32 -20.44
N ILE A 85 7.28 -16.40 -20.72
CA ILE A 85 7.50 -15.22 -21.56
C ILE A 85 7.91 -14.05 -20.64
N THR A 86 9.14 -14.12 -20.14
CA THR A 86 9.68 -13.19 -19.12
C THR A 86 9.60 -11.73 -19.56
N PRO A 87 8.83 -10.86 -18.88
CA PRO A 87 8.79 -9.41 -19.11
C PRO A 87 10.16 -8.76 -18.90
N GLN A 88 10.43 -7.66 -19.61
CA GLN A 88 11.75 -7.03 -19.64
C GLN A 88 11.70 -5.61 -19.08
N TYR A 89 12.73 -5.23 -18.30
CA TYR A 89 12.78 -3.97 -17.56
C TYR A 89 14.08 -3.21 -17.81
N THR A 90 13.96 -1.90 -17.96
CA THR A 90 15.08 -0.97 -18.09
C THR A 90 15.31 -0.30 -16.74
N THR A 91 16.55 -0.38 -16.23
CA THR A 91 16.99 0.30 -15.01
C THR A 91 18.02 1.37 -15.37
N ASN A 92 17.76 2.63 -15.01
CA ASN A 92 18.68 3.75 -15.22
C ASN A 92 18.49 4.85 -14.15
N SER A 93 19.04 6.04 -14.35
CA SER A 93 18.90 7.18 -13.43
C SER A 93 17.45 7.62 -13.22
N SER A 94 16.57 7.40 -14.20
CA SER A 94 15.13 7.63 -14.09
C SER A 94 14.37 6.49 -13.39
N GLY A 95 15.07 5.47 -12.85
CA GLY A 95 14.47 4.36 -12.11
C GLY A 95 14.34 3.07 -12.91
N THR A 96 13.44 2.19 -12.48
CA THR A 96 13.16 0.89 -13.11
C THR A 96 11.75 0.86 -13.68
N TYR A 97 11.62 0.48 -14.95
CA TYR A 97 10.33 0.45 -15.66
C TYR A 97 10.34 -0.58 -16.81
N PRO A 98 9.17 -1.04 -17.30
CA PRO A 98 9.07 -1.90 -18.48
C PRO A 98 9.84 -1.38 -19.70
N THR A 99 10.68 -2.21 -20.32
CA THR A 99 11.40 -1.89 -21.56
C THR A 99 10.45 -1.81 -22.75
N ASN A 100 9.42 -2.67 -22.76
CA ASN A 100 8.39 -2.71 -23.79
C ASN A 100 7.08 -2.27 -23.11
N SER A 101 6.72 -0.99 -23.31
CA SER A 101 5.83 -0.28 -22.39
C SER A 101 4.62 0.36 -23.06
N TRP A 102 3.58 0.60 -22.27
CA TRP A 102 2.49 1.50 -22.61
C TRP A 102 2.08 2.39 -21.43
N THR A 103 1.43 3.50 -21.74
CA THR A 103 0.98 4.50 -20.77
C THR A 103 -0.55 4.68 -20.86
N PRO A 104 -1.30 4.67 -19.75
CA PRO A 104 -2.74 4.87 -19.80
C PRO A 104 -3.12 6.27 -20.31
N THR A 105 -4.14 6.39 -21.17
CA THR A 105 -4.57 7.68 -21.71
C THR A 105 -4.89 8.68 -20.59
N GLY A 106 -4.20 9.82 -20.61
CA GLY A 106 -4.36 10.90 -19.60
C GLY A 106 -3.53 10.72 -18.32
N ASN A 107 -2.81 9.61 -18.15
CA ASN A 107 -1.97 9.34 -16.99
C ASN A 107 -0.48 9.40 -17.40
N GLN A 108 0.35 10.18 -16.70
CA GLN A 108 1.81 10.28 -16.99
C GLN A 108 2.69 9.80 -15.83
N THR A 109 2.06 9.31 -14.76
CA THR A 109 2.66 8.86 -13.50
C THR A 109 2.82 7.34 -13.43
N VAL A 110 2.20 6.60 -14.35
CA VAL A 110 2.25 5.13 -14.48
C VAL A 110 2.81 4.72 -15.84
N ILE A 111 3.57 3.62 -15.85
CA ILE A 111 4.04 2.93 -17.04
C ILE A 111 3.84 1.41 -16.87
N ASN A 112 3.14 0.80 -17.83
CA ASN A 112 2.70 -0.59 -17.81
C ASN A 112 3.48 -1.41 -18.85
N HIS A 113 3.55 -2.74 -18.68
CA HIS A 113 4.21 -3.61 -19.65
C HIS A 113 3.27 -3.96 -20.82
N GLN A 114 3.83 -4.06 -22.03
CA GLN A 114 3.14 -4.54 -23.23
C GLN A 114 2.74 -6.02 -23.13
N GLY A 115 1.72 -6.40 -23.90
CA GLY A 115 1.35 -7.80 -24.12
C GLY A 115 2.26 -8.48 -25.15
N LYS A 116 2.07 -9.78 -25.31
CA LYS A 116 2.79 -10.59 -26.30
C LYS A 116 1.95 -11.77 -26.75
N THR A 117 1.56 -11.74 -28.01
CA THR A 117 0.96 -12.87 -28.73
C THR A 117 1.94 -14.06 -28.76
N TYR A 118 1.44 -15.27 -28.49
CA TYR A 118 2.25 -16.49 -28.44
C TYR A 118 3.07 -16.73 -29.71
N GLY A 119 4.34 -17.09 -29.55
CA GLY A 119 5.26 -17.35 -30.67
C GLY A 119 5.67 -16.12 -31.50
N SER A 120 5.23 -14.90 -31.15
CA SER A 120 5.79 -13.67 -31.73
C SER A 120 7.18 -13.39 -31.17
N VAL A 121 8.10 -12.93 -32.03
CA VAL A 121 9.45 -12.50 -31.59
C VAL A 121 9.35 -11.23 -30.74
N ASN A 122 8.60 -10.24 -31.22
CA ASN A 122 8.42 -8.94 -30.59
C ASN A 122 7.25 -8.95 -29.57
N TRP A 123 7.18 -7.90 -28.76
CA TRP A 123 6.00 -7.55 -27.96
C TRP A 123 4.90 -6.92 -28.85
N ASP A 124 3.71 -6.68 -28.33
CA ASP A 124 2.53 -6.25 -29.11
C ASP A 124 2.67 -4.88 -29.80
N GLY A 125 3.61 -4.03 -29.35
CA GLY A 125 3.85 -2.71 -29.91
C GLY A 125 2.76 -1.68 -29.57
N ASN A 126 1.78 -2.03 -28.74
CA ASN A 126 0.78 -1.08 -28.25
C ASN A 126 1.45 -0.15 -27.22
N THR A 127 1.48 1.15 -27.48
CA THR A 127 2.13 2.14 -26.60
C THR A 127 1.15 2.94 -25.74
N GLY A 128 -0.16 2.76 -25.89
CA GLY A 128 -1.13 3.45 -25.05
C GLY A 128 -2.60 3.17 -25.37
N TRP A 129 -3.38 2.91 -24.32
CA TRP A 129 -4.84 2.77 -24.36
C TRP A 129 -5.45 3.26 -23.04
N SER A 130 -6.78 3.23 -22.90
CA SER A 130 -7.50 3.92 -21.82
C SER A 130 -7.28 3.37 -20.39
N GLY A 131 -6.74 2.15 -20.26
CA GLY A 131 -6.67 1.42 -18.99
C GLY A 131 -8.03 1.05 -18.40
N ASN A 132 -9.09 1.00 -19.21
CA ASN A 132 -10.44 0.60 -18.78
C ASN A 132 -10.45 -0.84 -18.22
N PRO A 133 -10.87 -1.10 -16.97
CA PRO A 133 -10.94 -2.45 -16.41
C PRO A 133 -11.87 -3.41 -17.15
N ASP A 134 -12.83 -2.94 -17.95
CA ASP A 134 -13.70 -3.78 -18.79
C ASP A 134 -13.07 -4.14 -20.16
N ASP A 135 -11.82 -3.74 -20.43
CA ASP A 135 -11.08 -4.23 -21.60
C ASP A 135 -10.59 -5.66 -21.37
N VAL A 136 -10.92 -6.58 -22.29
CA VAL A 136 -10.46 -7.99 -22.30
C VAL A 136 -9.62 -8.33 -23.55
N LYS A 137 -8.86 -7.35 -24.08
CA LYS A 137 -8.18 -7.46 -25.39
C LYS A 137 -6.74 -6.93 -25.41
N ASN A 138 -6.48 -5.80 -24.76
CA ASN A 138 -5.20 -5.09 -24.87
C ASN A 138 -4.17 -5.59 -23.86
N SER A 139 -2.91 -5.72 -24.30
CA SER A 139 -1.72 -5.95 -23.45
C SER A 139 -1.71 -7.27 -22.66
N TYR A 140 -2.28 -8.36 -23.21
CA TYR A 140 -2.16 -9.72 -22.66
C TYR A 140 -0.89 -10.42 -23.15
N ILE A 141 -0.26 -11.21 -22.27
CA ILE A 141 0.77 -12.19 -22.61
C ILE A 141 0.06 -13.55 -22.79
N GLU A 142 0.20 -14.15 -23.97
CA GLU A 142 -0.55 -15.33 -24.39
C GLU A 142 0.32 -16.59 -24.41
N TYR A 143 -0.23 -17.69 -23.90
CA TYR A 143 0.45 -18.98 -23.75
C TYR A 143 -0.34 -20.09 -24.46
N GLY A 144 0.36 -21.07 -25.04
CA GLY A 144 -0.26 -22.21 -25.74
C GLY A 144 -0.93 -21.89 -27.09
N GLY A 145 -1.12 -20.61 -27.43
CA GLY A 145 -1.76 -20.18 -28.67
C GLY A 145 -2.09 -18.69 -28.67
N LYS A 146 -2.85 -18.24 -29.69
CA LYS A 146 -3.08 -16.81 -29.96
C LYS A 146 -4.56 -16.45 -29.81
N GLY A 147 -4.87 -15.31 -29.21
CA GLY A 147 -6.24 -14.82 -29.08
C GLY A 147 -7.18 -15.80 -28.35
N SER A 148 -8.33 -16.10 -28.96
CA SER A 148 -9.28 -17.11 -28.48
C SER A 148 -8.70 -18.52 -28.38
N ASP A 149 -7.61 -18.78 -29.10
CA ASP A 149 -6.97 -20.09 -29.21
C ASP A 149 -5.74 -20.18 -28.31
N ALA A 150 -5.45 -19.16 -27.49
CA ALA A 150 -4.52 -19.27 -26.37
C ALA A 150 -5.07 -20.25 -25.34
N GLU A 151 -4.22 -21.13 -24.80
CA GLU A 151 -4.60 -22.01 -23.69
C GLU A 151 -4.88 -21.16 -22.44
N PHE A 152 -4.05 -20.17 -22.18
CA PHE A 152 -4.39 -19.11 -21.23
C PHE A 152 -3.70 -17.80 -21.62
N ALA A 153 -4.20 -16.69 -21.07
CA ALA A 153 -3.60 -15.38 -21.25
C ALA A 153 -3.63 -14.60 -19.94
N ILE A 154 -2.53 -13.91 -19.64
CA ILE A 154 -2.37 -13.10 -18.42
C ILE A 154 -2.09 -11.65 -18.75
N ARG A 155 -2.57 -10.74 -17.90
CA ARG A 155 -2.23 -9.32 -17.95
C ARG A 155 -2.13 -8.77 -16.54
N LYS A 156 -1.18 -7.87 -16.34
CA LYS A 156 -1.15 -6.99 -15.18
C LYS A 156 -0.87 -5.56 -15.62
N TYR A 157 -1.59 -4.61 -15.04
CA TYR A 157 -1.39 -3.19 -15.29
C TYR A 157 -1.92 -2.34 -14.14
N ALA A 158 -1.55 -1.07 -14.11
CA ALA A 158 -2.06 -0.10 -13.15
C ALA A 158 -2.50 1.21 -13.79
N LYS A 159 -3.19 2.04 -13.00
CA LYS A 159 -3.64 3.38 -13.36
C LYS A 159 -3.74 4.23 -12.10
N GLU A 160 -3.24 5.48 -12.11
CA GLU A 160 -3.47 6.39 -10.99
C GLU A 160 -4.93 6.84 -10.96
N THR A 161 -5.47 6.91 -9.75
CA THR A 161 -6.81 7.45 -9.48
C THR A 161 -6.80 8.99 -9.56
N ASN A 162 -7.94 9.62 -9.27
CA ASN A 162 -8.01 11.07 -9.07
C ASN A 162 -7.26 11.55 -7.80
N THR A 163 -6.77 10.65 -6.95
CA THR A 163 -5.97 10.97 -5.77
C THR A 163 -4.49 10.71 -6.09
N PRO A 164 -3.60 11.72 -6.02
CA PRO A 164 -2.18 11.54 -6.28
C PRO A 164 -1.54 10.44 -5.45
N GLY A 165 -0.67 9.63 -6.07
CA GLY A 165 0.01 8.53 -5.41
C GLY A 165 -0.88 7.33 -5.04
N LEU A 166 -2.17 7.30 -5.42
CA LEU A 166 -3.05 6.13 -5.28
C LEU A 166 -3.30 5.51 -6.64
N TYR A 167 -2.97 4.22 -6.78
CA TYR A 167 -3.08 3.48 -8.03
C TYR A 167 -4.03 2.30 -7.88
N ASP A 168 -4.98 2.18 -8.80
CA ASP A 168 -5.68 0.94 -9.07
C ASP A 168 -4.75 -0.02 -9.81
N VAL A 169 -4.69 -1.27 -9.38
CA VAL A 169 -3.91 -2.33 -10.02
C VAL A 169 -4.85 -3.48 -10.36
N TYR A 170 -4.74 -3.96 -11.60
CA TYR A 170 -5.58 -5.02 -12.14
C TYR A 170 -4.72 -6.19 -12.62
N LEU A 171 -5.12 -7.41 -12.24
CA LEU A 171 -4.60 -8.65 -12.82
C LEU A 171 -5.75 -9.36 -13.53
N ASN A 172 -5.58 -9.73 -14.79
CA ASN A 172 -6.51 -10.57 -15.53
C ASN A 172 -5.86 -11.94 -15.79
N VAL A 173 -6.62 -13.02 -15.63
CA VAL A 173 -6.26 -14.37 -16.07
C VAL A 173 -7.42 -14.96 -16.86
N ARG A 174 -7.23 -15.17 -18.15
CA ARG A 174 -8.13 -15.88 -19.06
C ARG A 174 -7.68 -17.33 -19.18
N GLY A 175 -8.57 -18.27 -18.89
CA GLY A 175 -8.37 -19.69 -19.17
C GLY A 175 -8.99 -20.13 -20.49
N ASN A 176 -8.69 -21.37 -20.85
CA ASN A 176 -9.28 -22.10 -21.96
C ASN A 176 -9.22 -23.61 -21.66
N LYS A 177 -9.50 -24.44 -22.65
CA LYS A 177 -9.12 -25.86 -22.62
C LYS A 177 -7.62 -26.03 -22.88
N GLN A 178 -7.00 -27.02 -22.24
CA GLN A 178 -5.66 -27.51 -22.57
C GLN A 178 -5.60 -28.08 -24.00
N LYS A 179 -4.38 -28.16 -24.56
CA LYS A 179 -4.06 -28.79 -25.84
C LYS A 179 -3.23 -30.05 -25.64
N ASP A 180 -3.20 -30.90 -26.67
CA ASP A 180 -2.44 -32.16 -26.73
C ASP A 180 -2.71 -33.14 -25.55
N ILE A 181 -3.79 -32.87 -24.82
CA ILE A 181 -4.43 -33.69 -23.81
C ILE A 181 -4.93 -35.01 -24.40
N LYS A 182 -4.59 -36.10 -23.71
CA LYS A 182 -5.14 -37.43 -24.01
C LYS A 182 -6.64 -37.47 -23.71
N PRO A 183 -7.43 -38.20 -24.51
CA PRO A 183 -8.80 -38.54 -24.14
C PRO A 183 -8.89 -39.33 -22.83
N VAL A 184 -10.06 -39.25 -22.19
CA VAL A 184 -10.44 -40.10 -21.04
C VAL A 184 -11.52 -41.07 -21.48
N ASP A 185 -11.34 -42.32 -21.08
CA ASP A 185 -12.26 -43.42 -21.29
C ASP A 185 -13.00 -43.71 -19.99
N ILE A 186 -14.32 -43.49 -19.98
CA ILE A 186 -15.16 -43.64 -18.79
C ILE A 186 -16.19 -44.73 -19.05
N VAL A 187 -16.23 -45.78 -18.22
CA VAL A 187 -17.33 -46.74 -18.24
C VAL A 187 -18.21 -46.58 -17.00
N LEU A 188 -19.46 -46.22 -17.23
CA LEU A 188 -20.51 -46.21 -16.24
C LEU A 188 -20.98 -47.66 -16.02
N VAL A 189 -20.82 -48.19 -14.81
CA VAL A 189 -21.28 -49.53 -14.44
C VAL A 189 -22.50 -49.37 -13.53
N VAL A 190 -23.69 -49.61 -14.10
CA VAL A 190 -24.97 -49.29 -13.48
C VAL A 190 -25.68 -50.55 -13.04
N ASP A 191 -26.02 -50.57 -11.76
CA ASP A 191 -26.91 -51.55 -11.16
C ASP A 191 -28.34 -51.35 -11.68
N MET A 192 -28.86 -52.39 -12.33
CA MET A 192 -30.20 -52.47 -12.89
C MET A 192 -31.03 -53.56 -12.19
N SER A 193 -30.72 -53.89 -10.95
CA SER A 193 -31.53 -54.76 -10.09
C SER A 193 -32.88 -54.15 -9.70
N GLY A 194 -33.79 -54.99 -9.19
CA GLY A 194 -35.15 -54.57 -8.82
C GLY A 194 -35.24 -53.64 -7.62
N SER A 195 -34.23 -53.58 -6.74
CA SER A 195 -34.17 -52.70 -5.56
C SER A 195 -33.77 -51.26 -5.89
N MET A 196 -33.44 -50.98 -7.15
CA MET A 196 -33.19 -49.65 -7.68
C MET A 196 -34.47 -48.92 -8.13
N GLU A 197 -35.58 -49.65 -8.33
CA GLU A 197 -36.89 -49.04 -8.64
C GLU A 197 -37.67 -48.70 -7.36
N PRO A 198 -38.53 -47.67 -7.39
CA PRO A 198 -39.38 -47.34 -6.25
C PRO A 198 -40.41 -48.44 -5.95
N SER A 199 -40.76 -48.59 -4.67
CA SER A 199 -41.67 -49.64 -4.20
C SER A 199 -42.55 -49.16 -3.04
N GLU A 200 -43.87 -49.11 -3.30
CA GLU A 200 -44.91 -48.63 -2.37
C GLU A 200 -44.97 -49.43 -1.06
N SER A 201 -44.56 -50.71 -1.06
CA SER A 201 -44.64 -51.58 0.11
C SER A 201 -43.51 -51.38 1.12
N ASN A 202 -42.43 -50.70 0.74
CA ASN A 202 -41.16 -50.70 1.49
C ASN A 202 -40.47 -49.32 1.57
N ASN A 203 -41.11 -48.23 1.13
CA ASN A 203 -40.52 -46.87 1.09
C ASN A 203 -39.18 -46.78 0.32
N TYR A 204 -39.01 -47.55 -0.77
CA TYR A 204 -37.86 -47.35 -1.66
C TYR A 204 -38.04 -46.09 -2.51
N ASN A 205 -37.06 -45.19 -2.44
CA ASN A 205 -36.96 -44.02 -3.31
C ASN A 205 -36.60 -44.42 -4.75
N ASP A 206 -36.88 -43.55 -5.72
CA ASP A 206 -36.55 -43.76 -7.14
C ASP A 206 -35.05 -43.58 -7.43
N ARG A 207 -34.25 -44.59 -7.08
CA ARG A 207 -32.80 -44.64 -7.30
C ARG A 207 -32.48 -44.72 -8.80
N ALA A 208 -33.25 -45.48 -9.55
CA ALA A 208 -33.11 -45.63 -11.00
C ALA A 208 -33.37 -44.31 -11.74
N GLY A 209 -34.43 -43.57 -11.40
CA GLY A 209 -34.71 -42.22 -11.90
C GLY A 209 -33.61 -41.20 -11.53
N ALA A 210 -33.04 -41.30 -10.33
CA ALA A 210 -31.90 -40.49 -9.93
C ALA A 210 -30.64 -40.77 -10.78
N ILE A 211 -30.33 -42.05 -11.08
CA ILE A 211 -29.25 -42.41 -12.01
C ILE A 211 -29.55 -41.91 -13.43
N ARG A 212 -30.75 -42.18 -13.98
CA ARG A 212 -31.16 -41.70 -15.32
C ARG A 212 -30.96 -40.19 -15.46
N THR A 213 -31.37 -39.43 -14.44
CA THR A 213 -31.21 -37.96 -14.38
C THR A 213 -29.73 -37.56 -14.29
N GLY A 214 -28.98 -38.12 -13.34
CA GLY A 214 -27.58 -37.76 -13.10
C GLY A 214 -26.63 -38.15 -14.23
N VAL A 215 -26.88 -39.27 -14.92
CA VAL A 215 -26.09 -39.70 -16.10
C VAL A 215 -26.35 -38.77 -17.29
N SER A 216 -27.61 -38.40 -17.53
CA SER A 216 -27.96 -37.42 -18.56
C SER A 216 -27.33 -36.05 -18.28
N GLN A 217 -27.35 -35.59 -17.02
CA GLN A 217 -26.68 -34.37 -16.57
C GLN A 217 -25.14 -34.45 -16.74
N PHE A 218 -24.51 -35.57 -16.35
CA PHE A 218 -23.07 -35.81 -16.50
C PHE A 218 -22.62 -35.69 -17.96
N LEU A 219 -23.31 -36.37 -18.87
CA LEU A 219 -23.05 -36.31 -20.31
C LEU A 219 -23.30 -34.89 -20.88
N LYS A 220 -24.35 -34.21 -20.41
CA LYS A 220 -24.65 -32.83 -20.79
C LYS A 220 -23.53 -31.88 -20.35
N SER A 221 -23.02 -31.97 -19.13
CA SER A 221 -21.94 -31.11 -18.64
C SER A 221 -20.64 -31.27 -19.44
N ILE A 222 -20.31 -32.49 -19.86
CA ILE A 222 -19.18 -32.77 -20.78
C ILE A 222 -19.36 -32.06 -22.14
N LYS A 223 -20.61 -32.05 -22.66
CA LYS A 223 -20.96 -31.41 -23.93
C LYS A 223 -21.04 -29.88 -23.82
N ASP A 224 -21.63 -29.34 -22.76
CA ASP A 224 -21.67 -27.91 -22.46
C ASP A 224 -20.27 -27.30 -22.28
N ALA A 225 -19.32 -28.05 -21.69
CA ALA A 225 -17.92 -27.66 -21.58
C ALA A 225 -17.12 -27.76 -22.91
N GLY A 226 -17.70 -28.41 -23.93
CA GLY A 226 -17.07 -28.60 -25.24
C GLY A 226 -15.80 -29.47 -25.18
N ILE A 227 -15.73 -30.45 -24.27
CA ILE A 227 -14.65 -31.45 -24.18
C ILE A 227 -15.11 -32.85 -24.64
N ASP A 228 -16.34 -32.98 -25.10
CA ASP A 228 -17.00 -34.20 -25.57
C ASP A 228 -16.24 -35.01 -26.65
N ASN A 229 -15.43 -34.34 -27.46
CA ASN A 229 -14.53 -34.95 -28.45
C ASN A 229 -13.33 -35.69 -27.80
N TYR A 230 -13.05 -35.43 -26.52
CA TYR A 230 -11.96 -36.02 -25.74
C TYR A 230 -12.46 -36.92 -24.60
N ILE A 231 -13.78 -37.07 -24.40
CA ILE A 231 -14.32 -38.03 -23.43
C ILE A 231 -15.05 -39.13 -24.20
N ASN A 232 -14.56 -40.36 -24.09
CA ASN A 232 -15.31 -41.53 -24.51
C ASN A 232 -16.11 -42.06 -23.31
N VAL A 233 -17.40 -42.32 -23.51
CA VAL A 233 -18.23 -42.95 -22.48
C VAL A 233 -18.79 -44.27 -23.00
N GLY A 234 -18.63 -45.32 -22.21
CA GLY A 234 -19.35 -46.59 -22.34
C GLY A 234 -20.32 -46.80 -21.18
N LEU A 235 -21.29 -47.69 -21.38
CA LEU A 235 -22.24 -48.09 -20.34
C LEU A 235 -22.27 -49.61 -20.23
N VAL A 236 -22.23 -50.13 -19.00
CA VAL A 236 -22.57 -51.50 -18.67
C VAL A 236 -23.70 -51.49 -17.63
N GLY A 237 -24.90 -51.87 -18.06
CA GLY A 237 -26.01 -52.17 -17.16
C GLY A 237 -25.95 -53.63 -16.73
N PHE A 238 -26.09 -53.94 -15.44
CA PHE A 238 -26.07 -55.32 -14.93
C PHE A 238 -27.24 -55.60 -13.98
N SER A 239 -27.76 -56.82 -14.00
CA SER A 239 -28.61 -57.32 -12.90
C SER A 239 -28.36 -58.80 -12.64
N SER A 240 -29.20 -59.70 -13.16
CA SER A 240 -29.03 -61.15 -13.06
C SER A 240 -29.45 -61.85 -14.37
N PRO A 241 -28.76 -62.93 -14.80
CA PRO A 241 -29.18 -63.74 -15.94
C PRO A 241 -30.64 -64.23 -15.82
N GLY A 242 -31.47 -63.96 -16.83
CA GLY A 242 -32.86 -64.45 -16.88
C GLY A 242 -33.77 -63.63 -17.80
N GLU A 243 -35.07 -63.65 -17.53
CA GLU A 243 -36.09 -62.86 -18.25
C GLU A 243 -36.20 -61.40 -17.74
N TYR A 244 -35.07 -60.86 -17.27
CA TYR A 244 -34.96 -59.51 -16.70
C TYR A 244 -34.52 -58.49 -17.76
N VAL A 245 -34.46 -57.20 -17.39
CA VAL A 245 -34.04 -56.10 -18.28
C VAL A 245 -32.69 -56.35 -18.97
N THR A 246 -31.77 -57.07 -18.34
CA THR A 246 -30.46 -57.40 -18.90
C THR A 246 -30.40 -58.76 -19.62
N GLY A 247 -31.54 -59.43 -19.79
CA GLY A 247 -31.67 -60.71 -20.51
C GLY A 247 -30.85 -61.88 -19.97
N ALA A 248 -30.73 -62.92 -20.80
CA ALA A 248 -30.09 -64.20 -20.44
C ALA A 248 -28.60 -64.09 -20.08
N ASN A 249 -27.93 -63.00 -20.43
CA ASN A 249 -26.52 -62.76 -20.11
C ASN A 249 -26.33 -62.10 -18.74
N GLY A 250 -27.35 -61.46 -18.16
CA GLY A 250 -27.25 -60.71 -16.90
C GLY A 250 -26.60 -59.32 -17.01
N TYR A 251 -26.28 -58.87 -18.22
CA TYR A 251 -25.75 -57.54 -18.50
C TYR A 251 -26.14 -57.06 -19.92
N ILE A 252 -26.13 -55.74 -20.11
CA ILE A 252 -26.32 -55.02 -21.39
C ILE A 252 -25.27 -53.92 -21.53
N GLU A 253 -24.85 -53.62 -22.76
CA GLU A 253 -23.73 -52.71 -23.04
C GLU A 253 -24.10 -51.64 -24.07
N VAL A 254 -23.65 -50.41 -23.85
CA VAL A 254 -23.43 -49.43 -24.93
C VAL A 254 -21.92 -49.31 -25.13
N PRO A 255 -21.37 -49.69 -26.30
CA PRO A 255 -19.93 -49.67 -26.55
C PRO A 255 -19.35 -48.26 -26.37
N MET A 256 -18.15 -48.18 -25.77
CA MET A 256 -17.45 -46.94 -25.49
C MET A 256 -17.13 -46.13 -26.75
N GLN A 257 -17.66 -44.90 -26.82
CA GLN A 257 -17.49 -43.97 -27.95
C GLN A 257 -17.50 -42.52 -27.43
N SER A 258 -16.97 -41.58 -28.23
CA SER A 258 -16.92 -40.16 -27.87
C SER A 258 -18.31 -39.58 -27.63
N VAL A 259 -18.47 -38.78 -26.57
CA VAL A 259 -19.71 -38.05 -26.22
C VAL A 259 -20.13 -37.08 -27.33
N ALA A 260 -19.20 -36.63 -28.18
CA ALA A 260 -19.48 -35.79 -29.34
C ALA A 260 -20.32 -36.51 -30.41
N LYS A 261 -20.17 -37.83 -30.56
CA LYS A 261 -20.77 -38.60 -31.65
C LYS A 261 -22.31 -38.54 -31.62
N ASP A 262 -22.90 -38.28 -32.80
CA ASP A 262 -24.35 -38.26 -33.01
C ASP A 262 -25.03 -39.55 -32.55
N GLY A 263 -26.13 -39.41 -31.83
CA GLY A 263 -26.94 -40.51 -31.27
C GLY A 263 -26.33 -41.23 -30.05
N HIS A 264 -25.03 -41.12 -29.78
CA HIS A 264 -24.37 -41.91 -28.72
C HIS A 264 -24.90 -41.60 -27.31
N VAL A 265 -25.11 -40.32 -27.00
CA VAL A 265 -25.73 -39.88 -25.74
C VAL A 265 -27.18 -40.38 -25.63
N ASP A 266 -27.92 -40.44 -26.74
CA ASP A 266 -29.28 -40.94 -26.76
C ASP A 266 -29.34 -42.45 -26.56
N ASP A 267 -28.42 -43.23 -27.14
CA ASP A 267 -28.34 -44.67 -26.91
C ASP A 267 -27.96 -45.01 -25.46
N ILE A 268 -27.08 -44.24 -24.79
CA ILE A 268 -26.82 -44.40 -23.34
C ILE A 268 -28.10 -44.13 -22.53
N ASN A 269 -28.76 -43.00 -22.74
CA ASN A 269 -29.98 -42.64 -22.01
C ASN A 269 -31.13 -43.63 -22.27
N LYS A 270 -31.25 -44.13 -23.51
CA LYS A 270 -32.21 -45.15 -23.94
C LYS A 270 -31.94 -46.52 -23.33
N MET A 271 -30.68 -46.92 -23.19
CA MET A 271 -30.32 -48.17 -22.49
C MET A 271 -30.72 -48.14 -21.00
N LEU A 272 -30.66 -46.97 -20.36
CA LEU A 272 -31.12 -46.75 -18.98
C LEU A 272 -32.63 -46.49 -18.85
N SER A 273 -33.36 -46.34 -19.96
CA SER A 273 -34.80 -46.02 -19.94
C SER A 273 -35.76 -47.14 -19.47
N PRO A 274 -35.50 -48.45 -19.64
CA PRO A 274 -36.41 -49.50 -19.19
C PRO A 274 -36.44 -49.62 -17.66
N LYS A 275 -37.49 -50.26 -17.13
CA LYS A 275 -37.63 -50.54 -15.69
C LYS A 275 -36.53 -51.51 -15.22
N PHE A 276 -35.80 -51.14 -14.17
CA PHE A 276 -34.74 -51.98 -13.62
C PHE A 276 -35.35 -53.21 -12.91
N SER A 277 -34.72 -54.38 -13.07
CA SER A 277 -35.26 -55.67 -12.65
C SER A 277 -34.19 -56.77 -12.62
N GLY A 278 -34.32 -57.72 -11.69
CA GLY A 278 -33.36 -58.79 -11.44
C GLY A 278 -32.64 -58.64 -10.10
N GLY A 279 -31.73 -59.56 -9.81
CA GLY A 279 -30.78 -59.47 -8.69
C GLY A 279 -29.56 -58.61 -9.03
N THR A 280 -28.52 -58.67 -8.19
CA THR A 280 -27.40 -57.74 -8.18
C THR A 280 -26.07 -58.48 -8.39
N PHE A 281 -25.69 -58.76 -9.65
CA PHE A 281 -24.44 -59.45 -9.98
C PHE A 281 -23.28 -58.44 -10.21
N THR A 282 -22.89 -57.69 -9.17
CA THR A 282 -21.90 -56.60 -9.27
C THR A 282 -20.57 -57.02 -9.91
N GLN A 283 -20.07 -58.23 -9.61
CA GLN A 283 -18.85 -58.77 -10.23
C GLN A 283 -18.95 -58.88 -11.76
N LEU A 284 -20.13 -59.19 -12.30
CA LEU A 284 -20.35 -59.29 -13.74
C LEU A 284 -20.29 -57.90 -14.38
N GLY A 285 -21.00 -56.91 -13.81
CA GLY A 285 -20.98 -55.53 -14.28
C GLY A 285 -19.57 -54.93 -14.30
N THR A 286 -18.83 -55.04 -13.20
CA THR A 286 -17.45 -54.50 -13.13
C THR A 286 -16.50 -55.25 -14.05
N ARG A 287 -16.64 -56.57 -14.22
CA ARG A 287 -15.85 -57.36 -15.18
C ARG A 287 -16.05 -56.93 -16.63
N GLN A 288 -17.30 -56.72 -17.07
CA GLN A 288 -17.56 -56.29 -18.45
C GLN A 288 -17.09 -54.84 -18.64
N GLY A 289 -17.29 -53.95 -17.66
CA GLY A 289 -16.75 -52.59 -17.72
C GLY A 289 -15.23 -52.55 -17.80
N SER A 290 -14.56 -53.45 -17.09
CA SER A 290 -13.10 -53.63 -17.15
C SER A 290 -12.64 -54.06 -18.54
N LYS A 291 -13.30 -55.06 -19.15
CA LYS A 291 -13.02 -55.48 -20.52
C LYS A 291 -13.27 -54.37 -21.53
N MET A 292 -14.32 -53.57 -21.36
CA MET A 292 -14.63 -52.46 -22.28
C MET A 292 -13.53 -51.39 -22.25
N LEU A 293 -12.99 -51.07 -21.07
CA LEU A 293 -11.85 -50.16 -20.91
C LEU A 293 -10.53 -50.75 -21.46
N GLN A 294 -10.28 -52.05 -21.22
CA GLN A 294 -9.07 -52.75 -21.68
C GLN A 294 -9.09 -53.13 -23.17
N ALA A 295 -10.28 -53.17 -23.80
CA ALA A 295 -10.41 -53.44 -25.24
C ALA A 295 -9.87 -52.30 -26.10
N ASP A 296 -9.89 -51.06 -25.58
CA ASP A 296 -9.13 -49.97 -26.18
C ASP A 296 -7.69 -49.95 -25.64
N THR A 297 -6.75 -50.35 -26.51
CA THR A 297 -5.31 -50.37 -26.21
C THR A 297 -4.63 -49.00 -26.32
N SER A 298 -5.38 -47.91 -26.44
CA SER A 298 -4.84 -46.55 -26.34
C SER A 298 -4.19 -46.29 -24.98
N GLY A 299 -3.29 -45.30 -24.95
CA GLY A 299 -2.71 -44.78 -23.71
C GLY A 299 -3.58 -43.78 -22.95
N ASN A 300 -4.90 -43.75 -23.19
CA ASN A 300 -5.87 -42.88 -22.51
C ASN A 300 -5.95 -43.19 -20.99
N GLN A 301 -6.44 -42.25 -20.19
CA GLN A 301 -6.84 -42.55 -18.80
C GLN A 301 -8.09 -43.44 -18.83
N LYS A 302 -8.10 -44.52 -18.04
CA LYS A 302 -9.21 -45.47 -17.94
C LYS A 302 -9.91 -45.30 -16.59
N MET A 303 -11.19 -44.94 -16.60
CA MET A 303 -12.01 -44.66 -15.41
C MET A 303 -13.28 -45.52 -15.40
N MET A 304 -13.64 -46.06 -14.24
CA MET A 304 -14.88 -46.80 -14.03
C MET A 304 -15.70 -46.15 -12.92
N ILE A 305 -17.00 -45.96 -13.14
CA ILE A 305 -17.92 -45.40 -12.13
C ILE A 305 -19.00 -46.44 -11.84
N LEU A 306 -18.87 -47.14 -10.70
CA LEU A 306 -19.86 -48.10 -10.23
C LEU A 306 -20.98 -47.40 -9.44
N LEU A 307 -22.23 -47.57 -9.84
CA LEU A 307 -23.43 -47.06 -9.17
C LEU A 307 -24.32 -48.24 -8.75
N THR A 308 -24.50 -48.49 -7.44
CA THR A 308 -25.19 -49.68 -6.91
C THR A 308 -25.75 -49.45 -5.51
N ASP A 309 -26.84 -50.13 -5.15
CA ASP A 309 -27.34 -50.22 -3.76
C ASP A 309 -26.69 -51.37 -2.94
N GLY A 310 -25.72 -52.07 -3.55
CA GLY A 310 -24.50 -52.54 -2.91
C GLY A 310 -24.59 -53.78 -2.05
N VAL A 311 -25.60 -54.64 -2.25
CA VAL A 311 -25.61 -56.01 -1.71
C VAL A 311 -25.63 -57.01 -2.88
N PRO A 312 -24.47 -57.56 -3.31
CA PRO A 312 -24.45 -58.41 -4.48
C PRO A 312 -25.10 -59.78 -4.21
N THR A 313 -26.25 -60.05 -4.82
CA THR A 313 -27.06 -61.25 -4.55
C THR A 313 -26.41 -62.55 -5.02
N SER A 314 -26.64 -63.65 -4.32
CA SER A 314 -26.14 -64.99 -4.68
C SER A 314 -26.44 -65.37 -6.14
N TYR A 315 -25.45 -65.90 -6.85
CA TYR A 315 -25.57 -66.30 -8.25
C TYR A 315 -25.02 -67.73 -8.49
N ASN A 316 -25.39 -68.33 -9.62
CA ASN A 316 -25.00 -69.69 -9.96
C ASN A 316 -23.85 -69.72 -10.99
N VAL A 317 -22.81 -70.51 -10.72
CA VAL A 317 -21.68 -70.76 -11.64
C VAL A 317 -21.45 -72.26 -11.77
N GLY A 318 -21.44 -72.79 -12.99
CA GLY A 318 -21.18 -74.21 -13.23
C GLY A 318 -22.14 -75.18 -12.52
N GLY A 319 -23.37 -74.74 -12.24
CA GLY A 319 -24.37 -75.49 -11.47
C GLY A 319 -24.31 -75.29 -9.94
N ASN A 320 -23.33 -74.57 -9.40
CA ASN A 320 -23.18 -74.32 -7.96
C ASN A 320 -23.60 -72.89 -7.59
N THR A 321 -24.34 -72.73 -6.48
CA THR A 321 -24.74 -71.42 -5.95
C THR A 321 -23.65 -70.83 -5.06
N ILE A 322 -23.12 -69.66 -5.43
CA ILE A 322 -22.19 -68.87 -4.62
C ILE A 322 -23.00 -68.04 -3.63
N ARG A 323 -22.86 -68.32 -2.32
CA ARG A 323 -23.68 -67.72 -1.25
C ARG A 323 -23.08 -66.48 -0.58
N ASP A 324 -21.76 -66.37 -0.50
CA ASP A 324 -21.07 -65.08 -0.29
C ASP A 324 -20.38 -64.69 -1.60
N THR A 325 -20.83 -63.58 -2.16
CA THR A 325 -20.40 -63.00 -3.44
C THR A 325 -19.32 -61.93 -3.26
N TRP A 326 -19.08 -61.48 -2.03
CA TRP A 326 -18.15 -60.40 -1.72
C TRP A 326 -16.68 -60.76 -2.04
N PRO A 327 -16.13 -61.94 -1.71
CA PRO A 327 -14.75 -62.29 -2.07
C PRO A 327 -14.52 -62.24 -3.59
N ALA A 328 -15.51 -62.71 -4.35
CA ALA A 328 -15.49 -62.71 -5.82
C ALA A 328 -15.57 -61.28 -6.39
N THR A 329 -16.42 -60.42 -5.81
CA THR A 329 -16.59 -59.02 -6.24
C THR A 329 -15.40 -58.14 -5.86
N LEU A 330 -14.83 -58.34 -4.67
CA LEU A 330 -13.60 -57.69 -4.19
C LEU A 330 -12.38 -58.14 -5.01
N GLY A 331 -12.28 -59.42 -5.36
CA GLY A 331 -11.22 -59.94 -6.24
C GLY A 331 -11.25 -59.31 -7.63
N GLU A 332 -12.44 -59.15 -8.23
CA GLU A 332 -12.60 -58.43 -9.51
C GLU A 332 -12.21 -56.96 -9.39
N ALA A 333 -12.66 -56.28 -8.34
CA ALA A 333 -12.30 -54.89 -8.07
C ALA A 333 -10.78 -54.71 -7.85
N LYS A 334 -10.09 -55.69 -7.25
CA LYS A 334 -8.63 -55.70 -7.19
C LYS A 334 -8.01 -55.84 -8.58
N MET A 335 -8.41 -56.81 -9.40
CA MET A 335 -7.86 -56.98 -10.76
C MET A 335 -8.06 -55.72 -11.63
N ILE A 336 -9.18 -55.02 -11.48
CA ILE A 336 -9.45 -53.73 -12.15
C ILE A 336 -8.40 -52.68 -11.76
N LYS A 337 -8.17 -52.50 -10.45
CA LYS A 337 -7.20 -51.51 -9.95
C LYS A 337 -5.75 -51.90 -10.26
N ASP A 338 -5.41 -53.18 -10.19
CA ASP A 338 -4.11 -53.72 -10.58
C ASP A 338 -3.81 -53.50 -12.09
N SER A 339 -4.84 -53.41 -12.93
CA SER A 339 -4.72 -53.08 -14.35
C SER A 339 -4.59 -51.57 -14.66
N GLY A 340 -4.52 -50.72 -13.62
CA GLY A 340 -4.38 -49.26 -13.76
C GLY A 340 -5.69 -48.50 -14.01
N ILE A 341 -6.85 -49.14 -13.87
CA ILE A 341 -8.16 -48.48 -14.00
C ILE A 341 -8.52 -47.75 -12.70
N GLU A 342 -8.91 -46.49 -12.82
CA GLU A 342 -9.43 -45.68 -11.71
C GLU A 342 -10.89 -46.07 -11.41
N LEU A 343 -11.10 -46.92 -10.39
CA LEU A 343 -12.43 -47.38 -9.99
C LEU A 343 -13.03 -46.46 -8.92
N HIS A 344 -14.00 -45.65 -9.30
CA HIS A 344 -14.90 -44.96 -8.37
C HIS A 344 -16.13 -45.83 -8.05
N ALA A 345 -16.70 -45.68 -6.85
CA ALA A 345 -17.99 -46.29 -6.52
C ALA A 345 -18.89 -45.36 -5.70
N LEU A 346 -20.20 -45.48 -5.91
CA LEU A 346 -21.25 -44.84 -5.13
C LEU A 346 -22.15 -45.92 -4.51
N GLY A 347 -22.19 -45.99 -3.18
CA GLY A 347 -23.16 -46.81 -2.45
C GLY A 347 -24.48 -46.07 -2.26
N ILE A 348 -25.52 -46.50 -2.97
CA ILE A 348 -26.80 -45.78 -3.04
C ILE A 348 -27.77 -46.35 -1.99
N GLN A 349 -27.96 -45.61 -0.90
CA GLN A 349 -28.91 -45.94 0.18
C GLN A 349 -28.75 -47.39 0.68
N LEU A 350 -27.51 -47.78 0.94
CA LEU A 350 -27.11 -49.16 1.23
C LEU A 350 -27.93 -49.80 2.36
N GLY A 351 -28.26 -51.07 2.16
CA GLY A 351 -28.94 -51.90 3.17
C GLY A 351 -27.98 -52.64 4.11
N LYS A 352 -28.56 -53.40 5.03
CA LYS A 352 -27.85 -54.51 5.70
C LYS A 352 -27.90 -55.74 4.79
N ASP A 353 -26.87 -56.56 4.81
CA ASP A 353 -26.88 -57.86 4.14
C ASP A 353 -27.57 -58.88 5.05
N SER A 354 -28.65 -59.51 4.56
CA SER A 354 -29.38 -60.57 5.30
C SER A 354 -29.02 -61.98 4.81
N GLY A 355 -28.02 -62.09 3.91
CA GLY A 355 -27.52 -63.35 3.37
C GLY A 355 -28.54 -64.15 2.58
N TYR A 356 -28.16 -65.40 2.26
CA TYR A 356 -28.94 -66.31 1.42
C TYR A 356 -30.32 -66.71 1.99
N THR A 357 -30.59 -66.47 3.29
CA THR A 357 -31.87 -66.86 3.91
C THR A 357 -33.01 -65.89 3.60
N ASN A 358 -32.72 -64.67 3.15
CA ASN A 358 -33.68 -63.55 3.06
C ASN A 358 -34.46 -63.27 4.37
N ASN A 359 -33.99 -63.78 5.51
CA ASN A 359 -34.63 -63.59 6.79
C ASN A 359 -34.22 -62.23 7.36
N SER A 360 -35.15 -61.28 7.47
CA SER A 360 -34.87 -59.94 7.98
C SER A 360 -34.43 -59.90 9.45
N ALA A 361 -34.56 -61.00 10.20
CA ALA A 361 -33.96 -61.16 11.52
C ALA A 361 -32.46 -61.54 11.46
N ASP A 362 -32.06 -62.40 10.53
CA ASP A 362 -30.66 -62.83 10.37
C ASP A 362 -29.87 -61.76 9.62
N THR A 363 -28.84 -61.20 10.25
CA THR A 363 -27.99 -60.17 9.63
C THR A 363 -26.64 -60.77 9.33
N TYR A 364 -26.37 -61.06 8.05
CA TYR A 364 -25.10 -61.61 7.59
C TYR A 364 -23.98 -60.55 7.64
N LEU A 365 -24.29 -59.31 7.24
CA LEU A 365 -23.42 -58.16 7.44
C LEU A 365 -24.24 -56.94 7.87
N THR A 366 -23.77 -56.24 8.89
CA THR A 366 -24.29 -54.93 9.26
C THR A 366 -24.07 -53.92 8.12
N LEU A 367 -24.88 -52.86 8.08
CA LEU A 367 -24.70 -51.74 7.15
C LEU A 367 -23.26 -51.17 7.18
N GLN A 368 -22.62 -51.12 8.36
CA GLN A 368 -21.24 -50.66 8.49
C GLN A 368 -20.23 -51.60 7.81
N GLN A 369 -20.45 -52.92 7.89
CA GLN A 369 -19.63 -53.92 7.20
C GLN A 369 -19.87 -53.90 5.67
N VAL A 370 -21.11 -53.71 5.23
CA VAL A 370 -21.44 -53.50 3.80
C VAL A 370 -20.73 -52.24 3.27
N ARG A 371 -20.84 -51.10 3.96
CA ARG A 371 -20.13 -49.85 3.62
C ARG A 371 -18.60 -50.04 3.59
N ALA A 372 -18.03 -50.77 4.54
CA ALA A 372 -16.60 -51.08 4.54
C ALA A 372 -16.19 -51.94 3.33
N ARG A 373 -16.95 -53.00 2.98
CA ARG A 373 -16.69 -53.82 1.79
C ARG A 373 -16.89 -53.04 0.48
N MET A 374 -17.89 -52.16 0.41
CA MET A 374 -18.10 -51.24 -0.72
C MET A 374 -16.93 -50.25 -0.88
N GLY A 375 -16.39 -49.73 0.22
CA GLY A 375 -15.19 -48.89 0.21
C GLY A 375 -13.94 -49.58 -0.34
N LEU A 376 -13.83 -50.91 -0.16
CA LEU A 376 -12.74 -51.72 -0.72
C LEU A 376 -12.90 -52.01 -2.23
N LEU A 377 -14.08 -51.78 -2.82
CA LEU A 377 -14.26 -51.87 -4.28
C LEU A 377 -13.56 -50.69 -4.97
N ALA A 378 -13.77 -49.46 -4.50
CA ALA A 378 -13.15 -48.27 -5.08
C ALA A 378 -11.62 -48.24 -4.90
N SER A 379 -10.93 -47.42 -5.69
CA SER A 379 -9.56 -47.01 -5.39
C SER A 379 -9.52 -46.10 -4.14
N PRO A 380 -8.37 -45.95 -3.46
CA PRO A 380 -8.29 -45.21 -2.19
C PRO A 380 -8.89 -43.80 -2.29
N GLY A 381 -9.83 -43.48 -1.40
CA GLY A 381 -10.53 -42.20 -1.36
C GLY A 381 -11.65 -41.99 -2.39
N LEU A 382 -11.92 -42.96 -3.26
CA LEU A 382 -12.85 -42.81 -4.40
C LEU A 382 -14.26 -43.41 -4.19
N TYR A 383 -14.53 -43.93 -2.99
CA TYR A 383 -15.86 -44.37 -2.56
C TYR A 383 -16.65 -43.23 -1.90
N GLN A 384 -17.96 -43.15 -2.16
CA GLN A 384 -18.90 -42.27 -1.45
C GLN A 384 -20.24 -42.98 -1.20
N ASP A 385 -21.02 -42.50 -0.23
CA ASP A 385 -22.39 -42.95 0.03
C ASP A 385 -23.39 -41.87 -0.43
N ALA A 386 -24.49 -42.28 -1.08
CA ALA A 386 -25.66 -41.44 -1.33
C ALA A 386 -26.78 -41.84 -0.35
N SER A 387 -27.24 -40.91 0.49
CA SER A 387 -28.33 -41.16 1.46
C SER A 387 -29.71 -40.86 0.86
N THR A 388 -29.76 -40.05 -0.19
CA THR A 388 -30.94 -39.61 -0.91
C THR A 388 -30.75 -39.76 -2.42
N THR A 389 -31.84 -39.64 -3.18
CA THR A 389 -31.80 -39.55 -4.65
C THR A 389 -31.11 -38.28 -5.15
N GLN A 390 -31.13 -37.19 -4.37
CA GLN A 390 -30.39 -35.97 -4.71
C GLN A 390 -28.88 -36.18 -4.60
N ASP A 391 -28.40 -36.95 -3.62
CA ASP A 391 -26.97 -37.23 -3.46
C ASP A 391 -26.39 -37.99 -4.67
N VAL A 392 -27.20 -38.84 -5.33
CA VAL A 392 -26.81 -39.54 -6.57
C VAL A 392 -26.58 -38.54 -7.72
N GLN A 393 -27.46 -37.54 -7.86
CA GLN A 393 -27.32 -36.48 -8.85
C GLN A 393 -26.12 -35.59 -8.52
N ASN A 394 -25.98 -35.17 -7.26
CA ASN A 394 -24.87 -34.36 -6.77
C ASN A 394 -23.51 -35.07 -6.99
N TYR A 395 -23.45 -36.39 -6.76
CA TYR A 395 -22.26 -37.19 -7.02
C TYR A 395 -21.88 -37.16 -8.49
N LEU A 396 -22.82 -37.46 -9.40
CA LEU A 396 -22.56 -37.48 -10.84
C LEU A 396 -22.22 -36.09 -11.38
N GLU A 397 -22.89 -35.04 -10.89
CA GLU A 397 -22.55 -33.65 -11.20
C GLU A 397 -21.13 -33.29 -10.71
N SER A 398 -20.71 -33.75 -9.51
CA SER A 398 -19.34 -33.57 -9.02
C SER A 398 -18.31 -34.33 -9.86
N LYS A 399 -18.62 -35.54 -10.33
CA LYS A 399 -17.75 -36.30 -11.24
C LYS A 399 -17.61 -35.60 -12.59
N ALA A 400 -18.69 -35.05 -13.15
CA ALA A 400 -18.63 -34.24 -14.36
C ALA A 400 -17.77 -32.98 -14.16
N LYS A 401 -17.95 -32.25 -13.05
CA LYS A 401 -17.15 -31.07 -12.69
C LYS A 401 -15.67 -31.40 -12.56
N ASN A 402 -15.32 -32.50 -11.87
CA ASN A 402 -13.94 -32.94 -11.72
C ASN A 402 -13.31 -33.31 -13.07
N VAL A 403 -13.98 -34.15 -13.87
CA VAL A 403 -13.53 -34.50 -15.23
C VAL A 403 -13.35 -33.25 -16.09
N VAL A 404 -14.29 -32.29 -16.06
CA VAL A 404 -14.14 -31.02 -16.80
C VAL A 404 -12.97 -30.18 -16.29
N SER A 405 -12.74 -30.11 -14.97
CA SER A 405 -11.68 -29.27 -14.40
C SER A 405 -10.25 -29.70 -14.78
N GLU A 406 -10.02 -31.00 -15.03
CA GLU A 406 -8.72 -31.48 -15.49
C GLU A 406 -8.34 -30.97 -16.89
N PHE A 407 -9.35 -30.66 -17.71
CA PHE A 407 -9.18 -30.11 -19.06
C PHE A 407 -8.95 -28.60 -19.07
N ASN A 408 -9.08 -27.92 -17.93
CA ASN A 408 -8.83 -26.49 -17.82
C ASN A 408 -7.34 -26.18 -17.93
N SER A 409 -6.99 -25.15 -18.70
CA SER A 409 -5.63 -24.60 -18.79
C SER A 409 -5.10 -24.12 -17.44
N ILE A 410 -6.00 -23.61 -16.59
CA ILE A 410 -5.74 -23.22 -15.20
C ILE A 410 -6.57 -24.15 -14.30
N ASN A 411 -5.90 -25.03 -13.56
CA ASN A 411 -6.52 -26.05 -12.69
C ASN A 411 -5.88 -25.95 -11.29
N ASN A 412 -6.68 -25.61 -10.28
CA ASN A 412 -6.24 -25.22 -8.93
C ASN A 412 -5.04 -24.25 -8.89
N GLY A 413 -4.96 -23.34 -9.87
CA GLY A 413 -3.84 -22.42 -10.02
C GLY A 413 -3.72 -21.40 -8.88
N SER A 414 -2.55 -20.78 -8.76
CA SER A 414 -2.26 -19.76 -7.75
C SER A 414 -1.55 -18.54 -8.34
N ILE A 415 -1.71 -17.37 -7.71
CA ILE A 415 -0.95 -16.16 -8.02
C ILE A 415 -0.18 -15.73 -6.77
N ILE A 416 1.11 -15.47 -6.95
CA ILE A 416 1.98 -14.83 -5.96
C ILE A 416 2.33 -13.43 -6.47
N ASP A 417 2.07 -12.42 -5.66
CA ASP A 417 2.23 -11.03 -6.05
C ASP A 417 2.76 -10.13 -4.91
N PRO A 418 4.08 -10.12 -4.64
CA PRO A 418 4.70 -9.27 -3.62
C PRO A 418 4.68 -7.79 -4.01
N ILE A 419 4.51 -6.88 -3.04
CA ILE A 419 4.52 -5.43 -3.31
C ILE A 419 5.96 -4.89 -3.47
N GLY A 420 6.11 -3.80 -4.24
CA GLY A 420 7.38 -3.11 -4.43
C GLY A 420 7.75 -2.28 -3.20
N SER A 421 9.05 -2.14 -2.92
CA SER A 421 9.55 -1.51 -1.68
C SER A 421 9.06 -0.08 -1.44
N GLN A 422 8.79 0.68 -2.51
CA GLN A 422 8.28 2.05 -2.44
C GLN A 422 6.74 2.13 -2.36
N PHE A 423 6.03 1.01 -2.19
CA PHE A 423 4.57 0.97 -2.20
C PHE A 423 3.98 0.28 -0.96
N ILE A 424 2.75 0.66 -0.61
CA ILE A 424 1.97 0.11 0.51
C ILE A 424 0.59 -0.28 -0.02
N TYR A 425 0.04 -1.43 0.38
CA TYR A 425 -1.33 -1.79 0.01
C TYR A 425 -2.37 -0.86 0.66
N ASN A 426 -3.36 -0.43 -0.13
CA ASN A 426 -4.51 0.34 0.34
C ASN A 426 -5.73 -0.57 0.64
N SER A 427 -5.57 -1.90 0.54
CA SER A 427 -6.60 -2.91 0.84
C SER A 427 -6.00 -4.15 1.54
N THR A 428 -6.85 -4.93 2.21
CA THR A 428 -6.47 -6.17 2.93
C THR A 428 -6.72 -7.46 2.13
N LYS A 429 -7.36 -7.33 0.96
CA LYS A 429 -7.59 -8.37 -0.04
C LYS A 429 -7.66 -7.72 -1.43
N ALA A 430 -7.66 -8.53 -2.48
CA ALA A 430 -8.07 -8.11 -3.81
C ALA A 430 -9.56 -8.45 -4.04
N GLU A 431 -10.31 -7.53 -4.63
CA GLU A 431 -11.65 -7.85 -5.16
C GLU A 431 -11.49 -8.74 -6.40
N VAL A 432 -12.42 -9.68 -6.60
CA VAL A 432 -12.36 -10.66 -7.70
C VAL A 432 -13.70 -10.70 -8.41
N ARG A 433 -13.69 -10.59 -9.74
CA ARG A 433 -14.90 -10.71 -10.58
C ARG A 433 -14.66 -11.59 -11.81
N SER A 434 -15.71 -12.26 -12.26
CA SER A 434 -15.75 -12.89 -13.60
C SER A 434 -15.92 -11.81 -14.66
N VAL A 435 -15.11 -11.87 -15.72
CA VAL A 435 -15.17 -10.95 -16.89
C VAL A 435 -15.17 -11.66 -18.24
N GLY A 436 -14.95 -12.97 -18.26
CA GLY A 436 -15.05 -13.79 -19.48
C GLY A 436 -16.50 -13.96 -19.95
N SER A 437 -16.68 -14.36 -21.21
CA SER A 437 -18.01 -14.63 -21.79
C SER A 437 -18.65 -15.91 -21.23
N THR A 438 -17.86 -16.85 -20.72
CA THR A 438 -18.33 -17.92 -19.84
C THR A 438 -18.19 -17.47 -18.39
N PRO A 439 -19.26 -17.45 -17.57
CA PRO A 439 -19.17 -17.10 -16.16
C PRO A 439 -18.30 -18.05 -15.35
N VAL A 440 -17.56 -17.50 -14.38
CA VAL A 440 -16.88 -18.25 -13.32
C VAL A 440 -17.74 -18.21 -12.06
N THR A 441 -18.34 -19.35 -11.70
CA THR A 441 -19.25 -19.47 -10.55
C THR A 441 -18.52 -19.59 -9.22
N ASN A 442 -17.40 -20.31 -9.21
CA ASN A 442 -16.52 -20.47 -8.04
C ASN A 442 -15.31 -19.54 -8.20
N LEU A 443 -15.40 -18.32 -7.66
CA LEU A 443 -14.30 -17.35 -7.72
C LEU A 443 -13.15 -17.74 -6.78
N PRO A 444 -11.88 -17.52 -7.17
CA PRO A 444 -10.72 -17.85 -6.35
C PRO A 444 -10.60 -16.95 -5.11
N THR A 445 -10.00 -17.47 -4.05
CA THR A 445 -9.77 -16.72 -2.80
C THR A 445 -8.53 -15.85 -2.89
N SER A 446 -8.59 -14.62 -2.35
CA SER A 446 -7.45 -13.70 -2.27
C SER A 446 -7.16 -13.26 -0.82
N THR A 447 -5.89 -13.10 -0.47
CA THR A 447 -5.44 -12.58 0.83
C THR A 447 -4.21 -11.69 0.66
N ILE A 448 -4.10 -10.61 1.43
CA ILE A 448 -2.88 -9.78 1.49
C ILE A 448 -2.27 -9.92 2.88
N THR A 449 -1.09 -10.54 2.95
CA THR A 449 -0.33 -10.78 4.19
C THR A 449 1.16 -10.63 3.91
N ASN A 450 1.96 -10.24 4.91
CA ASN A 450 3.43 -10.15 4.81
C ASN A 450 3.93 -9.39 3.56
N ASN A 451 3.27 -8.28 3.19
CA ASN A 451 3.55 -7.48 1.99
C ASN A 451 3.40 -8.24 0.65
N GLN A 452 2.57 -9.28 0.62
CA GLN A 452 2.28 -10.09 -0.57
C GLN A 452 0.78 -10.38 -0.73
N LEU A 453 0.27 -10.15 -1.94
CA LEU A 453 -1.02 -10.68 -2.38
C LEU A 453 -0.83 -12.14 -2.79
N ASN A 454 -1.66 -13.01 -2.22
CA ASN A 454 -1.73 -14.44 -2.54
C ASN A 454 -3.14 -14.75 -3.05
N VAL A 455 -3.23 -15.50 -4.14
CA VAL A 455 -4.50 -15.95 -4.73
C VAL A 455 -4.44 -17.46 -4.95
N SER A 456 -5.50 -18.18 -4.64
CA SER A 456 -5.56 -19.65 -4.72
C SER A 456 -6.92 -20.15 -5.21
N GLY A 457 -6.93 -21.36 -5.78
CA GLY A 457 -8.15 -21.99 -6.30
C GLY A 457 -8.59 -21.46 -7.66
N LEU A 458 -7.67 -20.94 -8.49
CA LEU A 458 -7.99 -20.53 -9.85
C LEU A 458 -8.34 -21.77 -10.69
N ASN A 459 -9.57 -21.82 -11.20
CA ASN A 459 -10.06 -22.90 -12.05
C ASN A 459 -10.78 -22.27 -13.25
N LEU A 460 -10.13 -22.25 -14.42
CA LEU A 460 -10.57 -21.47 -15.58
C LEU A 460 -10.47 -22.30 -16.86
N GLY A 461 -11.63 -22.67 -17.40
CA GLY A 461 -11.81 -23.38 -18.67
C GLY A 461 -12.17 -22.46 -19.84
N LYS A 462 -12.85 -23.01 -20.84
CA LYS A 462 -13.18 -22.32 -22.11
C LYS A 462 -13.90 -20.97 -21.91
N ASP A 463 -13.30 -19.91 -22.44
CA ASP A 463 -13.79 -18.52 -22.43
C ASP A 463 -14.08 -17.95 -21.02
N GLN A 464 -13.52 -18.56 -19.98
CA GLN A 464 -13.58 -18.06 -18.60
C GLN A 464 -12.41 -17.12 -18.32
N GLU A 465 -12.70 -15.94 -17.77
CA GLU A 465 -11.68 -14.98 -17.36
C GLU A 465 -12.08 -14.36 -16.03
N ILE A 466 -11.12 -14.25 -15.11
CA ILE A 466 -11.26 -13.48 -13.88
C ILE A 466 -10.37 -12.24 -13.91
N GLN A 467 -10.86 -11.18 -13.28
CA GLN A 467 -10.09 -9.99 -12.96
C GLN A 467 -10.00 -9.83 -11.45
N LEU A 468 -8.79 -9.62 -10.96
CA LEU A 468 -8.52 -9.11 -9.62
C LEU A 468 -8.30 -7.60 -9.69
N HIS A 469 -8.79 -6.88 -8.66
CA HIS A 469 -8.52 -5.47 -8.43
C HIS A 469 -8.02 -5.26 -7.00
N TYR A 470 -6.96 -4.49 -6.84
CA TYR A 470 -6.51 -3.97 -5.55
C TYR A 470 -5.93 -2.56 -5.73
N GLN A 471 -5.63 -1.88 -4.64
CA GLN A 471 -5.04 -0.55 -4.67
C GLN A 471 -3.71 -0.48 -3.92
N VAL A 472 -2.80 0.38 -4.39
CA VAL A 472 -1.53 0.68 -3.72
C VAL A 472 -1.28 2.19 -3.62
N ARG A 473 -0.62 2.58 -2.53
CA ARG A 473 -0.07 3.92 -2.32
C ARG A 473 1.42 3.93 -2.63
N LEU A 474 1.88 4.90 -3.40
CA LEU A 474 3.30 5.25 -3.47
C LEU A 474 3.72 5.91 -2.15
N ASN A 475 4.67 5.31 -1.45
CA ASN A 475 5.22 5.82 -0.20
C ASN A 475 6.28 6.89 -0.49
N THR A 476 5.86 8.14 -0.46
CA THR A 476 6.74 9.31 -0.66
C THR A 476 7.36 9.83 0.65
N GLU A 477 7.04 9.22 1.79
CA GLU A 477 7.44 9.74 3.11
C GLU A 477 8.81 9.25 3.58
N THR A 478 9.36 8.19 2.98
CA THR A 478 10.69 7.67 3.34
C THR A 478 11.83 8.63 2.94
N SER A 479 13.03 8.41 3.51
CA SER A 479 14.23 9.20 3.19
C SER A 479 14.93 8.78 1.89
N ASP A 480 14.62 7.61 1.35
CA ASP A 480 15.14 7.06 0.09
C ASP A 480 14.19 7.29 -1.11
N PHE A 481 13.05 7.94 -0.90
CA PHE A 481 12.17 8.37 -1.99
C PHE A 481 12.85 9.44 -2.85
N VAL A 482 12.86 9.22 -4.17
CA VAL A 482 13.41 10.14 -5.18
C VAL A 482 12.27 10.56 -6.12
N PRO A 483 11.88 11.84 -6.14
CA PRO A 483 10.86 12.35 -7.05
C PRO A 483 11.17 12.12 -8.52
N ASN A 484 10.13 11.95 -9.34
CA ASN A 484 10.16 11.69 -10.78
C ASN A 484 10.89 10.38 -11.21
N LYS A 485 11.39 9.58 -10.27
CA LYS A 485 11.99 8.27 -10.51
C LYS A 485 10.91 7.18 -10.57
N TRP A 486 11.03 6.25 -11.52
CA TRP A 486 10.19 5.07 -11.65
C TRP A 486 10.54 4.02 -10.61
N TYR A 487 9.52 3.57 -9.88
CA TYR A 487 9.56 2.43 -8.96
C TYR A 487 8.56 1.38 -9.43
N GLN A 488 8.96 0.12 -9.46
CA GLN A 488 8.05 -1.01 -9.72
C GLN A 488 7.03 -1.13 -8.58
N MET A 489 5.75 -1.30 -8.91
CA MET A 489 4.67 -1.42 -7.92
C MET A 489 4.70 -2.74 -7.14
N ASN A 490 5.40 -3.74 -7.68
CA ASN A 490 5.48 -5.10 -7.19
C ASN A 490 6.90 -5.66 -7.36
N GLY A 491 7.20 -6.74 -6.64
CA GLY A 491 8.31 -7.62 -6.97
C GLY A 491 7.94 -8.57 -8.11
N GLU A 492 8.49 -9.78 -8.12
CA GLU A 492 8.17 -10.77 -9.15
C GLU A 492 6.74 -11.32 -8.98
N THR A 493 5.82 -10.85 -9.81
CA THR A 493 4.44 -11.38 -9.88
C THR A 493 4.39 -12.63 -10.77
N THR A 494 3.89 -13.76 -10.25
CA THR A 494 3.80 -15.05 -10.98
C THR A 494 2.41 -15.68 -10.93
N LEU A 495 2.01 -16.32 -12.03
CA LEU A 495 0.93 -17.33 -12.07
C LEU A 495 1.58 -18.72 -12.08
N MET A 496 1.06 -19.60 -11.24
CA MET A 496 1.23 -21.06 -11.33
C MET A 496 -0.07 -21.63 -11.93
N PRO A 497 -0.09 -22.08 -13.21
CA PRO A 497 -1.33 -22.51 -13.87
C PRO A 497 -1.94 -23.79 -13.28
N ASN A 498 -1.11 -24.71 -12.78
CA ASN A 498 -1.54 -26.04 -12.34
C ASN A 498 -0.72 -26.48 -11.11
N ASP A 499 -1.38 -26.93 -10.04
CA ASP A 499 -0.72 -27.34 -8.79
C ASP A 499 0.05 -28.67 -8.89
N LYS A 500 -0.28 -29.50 -9.89
CA LYS A 500 0.43 -30.74 -10.23
C LYS A 500 1.78 -30.47 -10.94
N ASN A 501 2.07 -29.23 -11.31
CA ASN A 501 3.35 -28.79 -11.86
C ASN A 501 3.73 -27.41 -11.27
N PRO A 502 4.14 -27.36 -9.99
CA PRO A 502 4.32 -26.12 -9.25
C PRO A 502 5.54 -25.31 -9.72
N ASP A 503 6.46 -25.90 -10.46
CA ASP A 503 7.66 -25.25 -11.00
C ASP A 503 7.39 -24.49 -12.32
N ASN A 504 6.33 -24.86 -13.05
CA ASN A 504 5.89 -24.16 -14.27
C ASN A 504 5.19 -22.83 -13.92
N LYS A 505 5.97 -21.85 -13.47
CA LYS A 505 5.52 -20.48 -13.18
C LYS A 505 5.78 -19.56 -14.35
N VAL A 506 4.83 -18.65 -14.58
CA VAL A 506 4.90 -17.65 -15.67
C VAL A 506 4.72 -16.24 -15.12
N ASN A 507 5.50 -15.29 -15.62
CA ASN A 507 5.53 -13.93 -15.07
C ASN A 507 4.44 -13.02 -15.65
N PHE A 508 3.83 -12.22 -14.78
CA PHE A 508 3.06 -11.04 -15.21
C PHE A 508 3.99 -9.84 -15.44
N GLY A 509 3.62 -8.96 -16.38
CA GLY A 509 4.31 -7.68 -16.58
C GLY A 509 4.07 -6.70 -15.43
N VAL A 510 5.12 -6.35 -14.68
CA VAL A 510 5.03 -5.50 -13.49
C VAL A 510 4.94 -4.02 -13.89
N PRO A 511 3.88 -3.29 -13.48
CA PRO A 511 3.77 -1.86 -13.72
C PRO A 511 4.70 -1.06 -12.80
N SER A 512 5.03 0.16 -13.20
CA SER A 512 5.86 1.08 -12.41
C SER A 512 5.21 2.45 -12.33
N ALA A 513 5.46 3.19 -11.25
CA ALA A 513 4.99 4.57 -11.10
C ALA A 513 6.04 5.49 -10.46
N LYS A 514 5.79 6.80 -10.56
CA LYS A 514 6.64 7.87 -10.04
C LYS A 514 5.79 8.97 -9.39
N GLY A 515 6.31 9.56 -8.32
CA GLY A 515 5.68 10.68 -7.63
C GLY A 515 6.37 12.01 -7.92
N GLU A 516 5.60 13.10 -7.96
CA GLU A 516 6.14 14.45 -8.20
C GLU A 516 6.92 14.99 -6.99
N GLY A 517 7.85 15.89 -7.27
CA GLY A 517 8.61 16.67 -6.28
C GLY A 517 8.44 18.17 -6.51
N ILE A 518 8.98 18.96 -5.59
CA ILE A 518 8.98 20.43 -5.68
C ILE A 518 10.40 21.00 -5.66
N GLN A 519 10.49 22.27 -6.05
CA GLN A 519 11.62 23.14 -5.76
C GLN A 519 11.17 24.19 -4.74
N LEU A 520 12.04 24.52 -3.78
CA LEU A 520 11.84 25.60 -2.82
C LEU A 520 12.88 26.69 -3.07
N ASP A 521 12.41 27.93 -3.13
CA ASP A 521 13.24 29.12 -3.31
C ASP A 521 13.42 29.83 -1.96
N PHE A 522 14.55 29.57 -1.31
CA PHE A 522 14.90 30.19 -0.04
C PHE A 522 15.50 31.57 -0.26
N LYS A 523 15.08 32.55 0.55
CA LYS A 523 15.55 33.93 0.48
C LYS A 523 16.15 34.37 1.81
N LYS A 524 17.27 35.09 1.77
CA LYS A 524 17.82 35.84 2.90
C LYS A 524 17.75 37.33 2.58
N ILE A 525 17.37 38.15 3.56
CA ILE A 525 17.44 39.62 3.50
C ILE A 525 18.34 40.11 4.63
N TRP A 526 19.16 41.11 4.36
CA TRP A 526 20.06 41.75 5.33
C TRP A 526 19.74 43.25 5.46
N GLU A 527 19.85 43.78 6.67
CA GLU A 527 19.67 45.20 6.97
C GLU A 527 20.68 45.65 8.05
N GLU A 528 21.53 46.61 7.71
CA GLU A 528 22.59 47.15 8.55
C GLU A 528 22.30 48.61 8.80
N TYR A 529 22.19 49.00 10.06
CA TYR A 529 21.91 50.38 10.43
C TYR A 529 23.04 51.34 10.02
N ASP A 530 24.29 50.89 10.15
CA ASP A 530 25.52 51.65 9.88
C ASP A 530 26.07 51.45 8.46
N ASN A 531 25.39 50.65 7.63
CA ASN A 531 25.87 50.16 6.32
C ASN A 531 27.17 49.33 6.37
N ASP A 532 27.70 48.98 7.55
CA ASP A 532 28.89 48.12 7.67
C ASP A 532 28.49 46.64 7.56
N LYS A 533 28.74 46.09 6.37
CA LYS A 533 28.46 44.70 5.97
C LYS A 533 29.55 43.71 6.41
N SER A 534 30.62 44.15 7.10
CA SER A 534 31.78 43.30 7.43
C SER A 534 31.45 42.09 8.31
N GLN A 535 30.41 42.20 9.14
CA GLN A 535 29.95 41.14 10.05
C GLN A 535 29.04 40.10 9.38
N ARG A 536 28.65 40.30 8.10
CA ARG A 536 27.86 39.29 7.38
C ARG A 536 28.67 38.01 7.21
N PRO A 537 28.16 36.83 7.60
CA PRO A 537 28.83 35.57 7.31
C PRO A 537 28.84 35.29 5.79
N SER A 538 29.61 34.31 5.33
CA SER A 538 29.52 33.83 3.94
C SER A 538 28.28 32.98 3.65
N SER A 539 27.56 32.56 4.70
CA SER A 539 26.33 31.77 4.61
C SER A 539 25.54 31.77 5.91
N VAL A 540 24.23 31.53 5.81
CA VAL A 540 23.37 31.13 6.93
C VAL A 540 22.91 29.69 6.74
N THR A 541 22.39 29.06 7.80
CA THR A 541 21.73 27.75 7.71
C THR A 541 20.32 27.84 8.28
N TYR A 542 19.35 27.42 7.48
CA TYR A 542 17.97 27.26 7.94
C TYR A 542 17.71 25.81 8.32
N GLU A 543 16.97 25.63 9.40
CA GLU A 543 16.23 24.41 9.69
C GLU A 543 14.88 24.51 8.96
N VAL A 544 14.53 23.48 8.20
CA VAL A 544 13.32 23.42 7.37
C VAL A 544 12.49 22.21 7.80
N THR A 545 11.24 22.45 8.16
CA THR A 545 10.28 21.41 8.56
C THR A 545 9.31 21.09 7.44
N ARG A 546 8.80 19.84 7.42
CA ARG A 546 7.63 19.44 6.63
C ARG A 546 6.49 18.98 7.52
N SER A 547 5.26 19.35 7.16
CA SER A 547 4.02 18.94 7.81
C SER A 547 3.18 18.01 6.92
N GLN A 548 2.10 17.43 7.44
CA GLN A 548 1.27 16.41 6.76
C GLN A 548 1.95 15.02 6.61
N THR A 549 2.95 14.66 7.43
CA THR A 549 3.43 13.26 7.51
C THR A 549 2.38 12.34 8.12
N THR A 550 2.11 11.21 7.49
CA THR A 550 1.15 10.18 7.92
C THR A 550 1.81 8.95 8.52
N ILE A 551 3.10 8.71 8.22
CA ILE A 551 3.86 7.55 8.69
C ILE A 551 4.67 7.91 9.95
N ALA A 552 4.79 6.97 10.88
CA ALA A 552 5.64 7.12 12.06
C ALA A 552 7.14 7.03 11.70
N ASN A 553 8.00 7.70 12.48
CA ASN A 553 9.47 7.63 12.37
C ASN A 553 10.09 8.06 11.03
N VAL A 554 9.33 8.70 10.13
CA VAL A 554 9.87 9.35 8.93
C VAL A 554 10.49 10.71 9.23
N TRP A 555 11.37 11.19 8.33
CA TRP A 555 12.01 12.50 8.50
C TRP A 555 10.97 13.64 8.47
N LYS A 556 11.15 14.64 9.34
CA LYS A 556 10.26 15.82 9.47
C LYS A 556 11.00 17.16 9.40
N THR A 557 12.32 17.11 9.56
CA THR A 557 13.24 18.24 9.53
C THR A 557 14.39 17.92 8.58
N GLY A 558 14.86 18.91 7.86
CA GLY A 558 16.11 18.91 7.12
C GLY A 558 16.75 20.30 7.17
N PHE A 559 17.96 20.45 6.65
CA PHE A 559 18.73 21.69 6.71
C PHE A 559 19.10 22.20 5.32
N ILE A 560 19.16 23.51 5.16
CA ILE A 560 19.68 24.16 3.94
C ILE A 560 20.63 25.30 4.30
N LYS A 561 21.84 25.24 3.76
CA LYS A 561 22.83 26.32 3.81
C LYS A 561 22.56 27.30 2.67
N VAL A 562 22.24 28.56 2.97
CA VAL A 562 22.05 29.63 1.98
C VAL A 562 23.30 30.51 1.97
N GLU A 563 23.87 30.73 0.79
CA GLU A 563 25.18 31.36 0.57
C GLU A 563 25.03 32.63 -0.29
N GLY A 564 25.92 33.60 -0.13
CA GLY A 564 25.91 34.84 -0.94
C GLY A 564 27.10 35.75 -0.69
N SER A 565 27.21 36.84 -1.46
CA SER A 565 28.26 37.86 -1.23
C SER A 565 27.86 38.81 -0.10
N GLN A 566 28.86 39.28 0.66
CA GLN A 566 28.67 40.34 1.65
C GLN A 566 28.11 41.62 1.02
N ASP A 567 28.38 41.92 -0.24
CA ASP A 567 27.85 43.11 -0.93
C ASP A 567 26.32 43.10 -1.08
N GLN A 568 25.72 41.91 -1.20
CA GLN A 568 24.34 41.70 -1.64
C GLN A 568 23.36 41.67 -0.47
N ASP A 569 22.40 42.58 -0.47
CA ASP A 569 21.40 42.77 0.60
C ASP A 569 20.24 41.77 0.53
N THR A 570 20.27 40.90 -0.48
CA THR A 570 19.42 39.73 -0.62
C THR A 570 20.22 38.58 -1.20
N TRP A 571 20.12 37.40 -0.59
CA TRP A 571 20.62 36.14 -1.17
C TRP A 571 19.42 35.24 -1.50
N ALA A 572 19.60 34.36 -2.48
CA ALA A 572 18.58 33.40 -2.89
C ALA A 572 19.21 32.04 -3.19
N LYS A 573 18.53 30.95 -2.84
CA LYS A 573 18.95 29.58 -3.16
C LYS A 573 17.75 28.67 -3.42
N SER A 574 17.60 28.28 -4.68
CA SER A 574 16.62 27.28 -5.13
C SER A 574 17.15 25.88 -4.86
N THR A 575 16.33 24.98 -4.31
CA THR A 575 16.70 23.56 -4.10
C THR A 575 15.52 22.60 -4.19
N ASN A 576 15.77 21.37 -4.63
CA ASN A 576 14.84 20.23 -4.61
C ASN A 576 15.22 19.18 -3.54
N GLN A 577 16.25 19.47 -2.73
CA GLN A 577 16.75 18.63 -1.65
C GLN A 577 17.17 19.45 -0.40
N LEU A 578 17.22 18.77 0.75
CA LEU A 578 17.74 19.24 2.03
C LEU A 578 18.81 18.26 2.55
N ALA A 579 19.65 18.70 3.48
CA ALA A 579 20.55 17.81 4.23
C ALA A 579 19.84 17.22 5.45
N SER A 580 20.08 15.95 5.76
CA SER A 580 19.52 15.29 6.95
C SER A 580 20.14 15.74 8.28
N VAL A 581 21.28 16.42 8.23
CA VAL A 581 22.00 16.99 9.37
C VAL A 581 22.53 18.39 9.03
N GLN A 582 22.69 19.24 10.04
CA GLN A 582 23.25 20.57 9.88
C GLN A 582 24.64 20.51 9.22
N ASN A 583 24.86 21.34 8.19
CA ASN A 583 26.08 21.38 7.38
C ASN A 583 26.45 20.08 6.62
N GLY A 584 25.56 19.09 6.56
CA GLY A 584 25.77 17.88 5.76
C GLY A 584 25.44 18.05 4.27
N ASP A 585 25.72 17.01 3.48
CA ASP A 585 25.33 16.94 2.07
C ASP A 585 23.81 16.80 1.89
N ALA A 586 23.30 17.29 0.75
CA ALA A 586 21.89 17.22 0.41
C ALA A 586 21.48 15.78 0.02
N ASN A 587 20.60 15.18 0.83
CA ASN A 587 20.21 13.77 0.70
C ASN A 587 18.70 13.51 0.89
N LEU A 588 17.97 14.42 1.54
CA LEU A 588 16.51 14.36 1.68
C LEU A 588 15.85 15.08 0.50
N TRP A 589 15.15 14.36 -0.37
CA TRP A 589 14.39 14.95 -1.47
C TRP A 589 13.13 15.65 -1.00
N LEU A 590 12.59 16.57 -1.82
CA LEU A 590 11.34 17.27 -1.56
C LEU A 590 10.16 16.69 -2.38
N PRO A 591 9.49 15.61 -1.92
CA PRO A 591 8.24 15.14 -2.51
C PRO A 591 7.14 16.20 -2.42
N LYS A 592 6.24 16.23 -3.41
CA LYS A 592 5.10 17.16 -3.45
C LYS A 592 3.93 16.68 -2.58
N TYR A 593 3.60 15.39 -2.67
CA TYR A 593 2.48 14.76 -1.99
C TYR A 593 2.96 13.74 -0.97
N ASN A 594 2.28 13.61 0.17
CA ASN A 594 2.48 12.57 1.19
C ASN A 594 1.93 11.19 0.74
N ALA A 595 2.05 10.16 1.59
CA ALA A 595 1.57 8.81 1.27
C ALA A 595 0.02 8.69 1.14
N GLN A 596 -0.72 9.77 1.39
CA GLN A 596 -2.17 9.88 1.19
C GLN A 596 -2.59 10.79 0.03
N GLY A 597 -1.64 11.40 -0.71
CA GLY A 597 -1.93 12.30 -1.83
C GLY A 597 -2.21 13.76 -1.43
N VAL A 598 -1.92 14.14 -0.19
CA VAL A 598 -2.05 15.51 0.34
C VAL A 598 -0.71 16.24 0.17
N ASN A 599 -0.73 17.52 -0.22
CA ASN A 599 0.49 18.32 -0.32
C ASN A 599 1.23 18.38 1.02
N PHE A 600 2.55 18.20 1.00
CA PHE A 600 3.40 18.67 2.10
C PHE A 600 3.42 20.20 2.10
N ASN A 601 3.27 20.83 3.27
CA ASN A 601 3.75 22.21 3.48
C ASN A 601 5.17 22.11 4.06
N TYR A 602 6.10 22.82 3.42
CA TYR A 602 7.49 22.97 3.84
C TYR A 602 7.75 24.41 4.24
N LYS A 603 8.47 24.62 5.34
CA LYS A 603 8.85 25.97 5.77
C LYS A 603 10.10 25.99 6.63
N ILE A 604 10.78 27.14 6.65
CA ILE A 604 11.76 27.46 7.69
C ILE A 604 11.07 27.33 9.06
N SER A 605 11.65 26.55 9.97
CA SER A 605 11.27 26.49 11.38
C SER A 605 12.19 27.35 12.26
N ASN A 606 13.45 27.49 11.88
CA ASN A 606 14.47 28.20 12.64
C ASN A 606 15.64 28.64 11.73
N GLU A 607 16.34 29.72 12.08
CA GLU A 607 17.68 30.01 11.58
C GLU A 607 18.72 29.63 12.63
N ILE A 608 19.79 28.95 12.22
CA ILE A 608 20.95 28.75 13.08
C ILE A 608 21.57 30.12 13.37
N LYS A 609 21.58 30.48 14.66
CA LYS A 609 21.97 31.80 15.19
C LYS A 609 23.15 32.43 14.43
N VAL A 610 22.91 33.62 13.89
CA VAL A 610 23.94 34.52 13.37
C VAL A 610 24.36 35.48 14.48
N ASP A 611 25.66 35.54 14.79
CA ASP A 611 26.17 36.48 15.79
C ASP A 611 26.13 37.93 15.27
N GLY A 612 25.72 38.87 16.12
CA GLY A 612 25.61 40.29 15.79
C GLY A 612 24.34 40.70 15.03
N TYR A 613 23.37 39.79 14.85
CA TYR A 613 22.14 40.06 14.10
C TYR A 613 20.90 39.51 14.82
N ASP A 614 19.81 40.29 14.81
CA ASP A 614 18.47 39.86 15.19
C ASP A 614 17.73 39.34 13.95
N GLY A 615 17.28 38.08 14.00
CA GLY A 615 16.65 37.39 12.88
C GLY A 615 15.13 37.24 13.04
N THR A 616 14.41 37.54 11.96
CA THR A 616 12.95 37.47 11.88
C THR A 616 12.50 36.73 10.61
N GLN A 617 11.62 35.75 10.76
CA GLN A 617 10.96 35.09 9.64
C GLN A 617 9.96 36.04 8.96
N VAL A 618 9.98 36.12 7.63
CA VAL A 618 9.09 36.97 6.83
C VAL A 618 7.95 36.14 6.23
N ASP A 619 8.26 34.93 5.75
CA ASP A 619 7.31 33.96 5.22
C ASP A 619 7.88 32.52 5.35
N ASP A 620 7.24 31.51 4.76
CA ASP A 620 7.67 30.11 4.86
C ASP A 620 9.09 29.85 4.26
N THR A 621 9.62 30.69 3.36
CA THR A 621 10.97 30.53 2.76
C THR A 621 11.89 31.76 2.84
N THR A 622 11.41 32.91 3.33
CA THR A 622 12.18 34.15 3.52
C THR A 622 12.49 34.44 4.99
N PHE A 623 13.76 34.73 5.30
CA PHE A 623 14.21 35.24 6.59
C PHE A 623 14.93 36.59 6.43
N LYS A 624 14.78 37.51 7.39
CA LYS A 624 15.45 38.82 7.43
C LYS A 624 16.31 38.95 8.68
N ASN A 625 17.56 39.39 8.54
CA ASN A 625 18.41 39.76 9.67
C ASN A 625 18.65 41.26 9.70
N ILE A 626 18.58 41.84 10.91
CA ILE A 626 18.86 43.24 11.18
C ILE A 626 20.07 43.29 12.12
N LYS A 627 21.09 44.09 11.81
CA LYS A 627 22.31 44.21 12.62
C LYS A 627 21.99 44.74 14.02
N GLN A 628 22.48 44.07 15.05
CA GLN A 628 22.25 44.45 16.45
C GLN A 628 22.96 45.78 16.76
N PHE A 629 22.22 46.78 17.21
CA PHE A 629 22.79 48.08 17.59
C PHE A 629 23.72 47.94 18.79
N ILE A 630 25.01 48.22 18.61
CA ILE A 630 26.01 48.20 19.68
C ILE A 630 25.90 49.51 20.48
N PRO A 631 25.53 49.48 21.77
CA PRO A 631 25.38 50.70 22.57
C PRO A 631 26.68 51.49 22.70
N LEU A 632 26.59 52.80 22.51
CA LEU A 632 27.72 53.72 22.51
C LEU A 632 28.15 54.11 23.93
N ARG A 633 29.40 54.58 24.04
CA ARG A 633 29.96 55.27 25.20
C ARG A 633 30.07 56.77 24.88
N LEU A 634 29.81 57.62 25.86
CA LEU A 634 30.08 59.06 25.77
C LEU A 634 31.19 59.42 26.77
N ASP A 635 32.33 59.86 26.25
CA ASP A 635 33.41 60.44 27.04
C ASP A 635 33.36 61.97 26.92
N VAL A 636 33.05 62.65 28.02
CA VAL A 636 33.01 64.11 28.13
C VAL A 636 34.31 64.59 28.79
N MET A 637 35.10 65.42 28.11
CA MET A 637 36.33 66.00 28.65
C MET A 637 36.17 67.52 28.86
N LYS A 638 36.65 68.02 29.99
CA LYS A 638 36.49 69.42 30.39
C LYS A 638 37.75 70.24 30.12
N GLU A 639 37.62 71.32 29.34
CA GLU A 639 38.74 72.21 28.98
C GLU A 639 38.41 73.71 29.23
N ASP A 640 39.43 74.57 29.08
CA ASP A 640 39.38 76.01 29.32
C ASP A 640 39.34 76.89 28.04
N GLY A 641 39.04 76.31 26.87
CA GLY A 641 39.09 76.98 25.58
C GLY A 641 40.49 77.20 24.99
N SER A 642 41.56 76.78 25.69
CA SER A 642 42.94 76.85 25.19
C SER A 642 43.61 75.48 25.00
N GLY A 643 42.83 74.40 25.01
CA GLY A 643 43.35 73.02 24.93
C GLY A 643 43.87 72.48 26.27
N LYS A 644 43.64 73.18 27.39
CA LYS A 644 44.03 72.74 28.73
C LYS A 644 42.86 72.08 29.46
N LYS A 645 43.05 70.82 29.84
CA LYS A 645 42.16 70.05 30.72
C LYS A 645 41.98 70.75 32.08
N ILE A 646 40.75 70.76 32.60
CA ILE A 646 40.41 71.38 33.89
C ILE A 646 39.57 70.47 34.80
N SER A 647 39.85 70.57 36.10
CA SER A 647 39.44 69.62 37.14
C SER A 647 38.29 70.15 38.02
N GLY A 648 37.48 69.24 38.57
CA GLY A 648 36.43 69.56 39.56
C GLY A 648 35.07 70.00 39.00
N ALA A 649 34.75 69.63 37.75
CA ALA A 649 33.41 69.76 37.17
C ALA A 649 32.44 68.69 37.72
N SER A 650 31.17 68.74 37.31
CA SER A 650 30.23 67.63 37.41
C SER A 650 29.13 67.74 36.34
N PHE A 651 28.76 66.62 35.73
CA PHE A 651 27.74 66.54 34.68
C PHE A 651 26.63 65.55 35.05
N LYS A 652 25.42 65.86 34.60
CA LYS A 652 24.26 64.96 34.59
C LYS A 652 23.84 64.71 33.14
N LEU A 653 23.69 63.45 32.77
CA LEU A 653 23.11 63.01 31.50
C LEU A 653 21.72 62.47 31.77
N VAL A 654 20.70 62.94 31.04
CA VAL A 654 19.35 62.36 31.04
C VAL A 654 18.95 61.93 29.64
N ASP A 655 18.13 60.89 29.55
CA ASP A 655 17.50 60.46 28.29
C ASP A 655 16.18 61.18 28.00
N GLU A 656 15.58 60.89 26.84
CA GLU A 656 14.29 61.44 26.39
C GLU A 656 13.11 61.13 27.34
N SER A 657 13.21 60.10 28.19
CA SER A 657 12.22 59.80 29.24
C SER A 657 12.44 60.60 30.54
N GLY A 658 13.57 61.32 30.63
CA GLY A 658 14.02 62.01 31.85
C GLY A 658 14.78 61.10 32.83
N MET A 659 15.10 59.86 32.45
CA MET A 659 15.90 58.96 33.28
C MET A 659 17.36 59.41 33.30
N GLU A 660 17.98 59.43 34.48
CA GLU A 660 19.38 59.82 34.65
C GLU A 660 20.32 58.64 34.38
N ILE A 661 21.28 58.84 33.47
CA ILE A 661 22.32 57.86 33.15
C ILE A 661 23.53 58.15 34.03
N SER A 662 23.89 57.18 34.88
CA SER A 662 25.04 57.30 35.77
C SER A 662 26.36 57.40 35.00
N GLY A 663 27.05 58.53 35.14
CA GLY A 663 28.41 58.72 34.64
C GLY A 663 29.46 58.41 35.70
N ILE A 664 30.63 57.94 35.26
CA ILE A 664 31.82 57.75 36.10
C ILE A 664 32.78 58.91 35.81
N ALA A 665 33.18 59.67 36.83
CA ALA A 665 34.21 60.70 36.72
C ALA A 665 35.62 60.11 36.93
N ASP A 666 36.63 60.68 36.27
CA ASP A 666 38.02 60.41 36.62
C ASP A 666 38.41 61.02 37.97
N SER A 667 39.56 60.61 38.52
CA SER A 667 40.05 61.02 39.85
C SER A 667 40.29 62.54 39.99
N GLU A 668 40.24 63.28 38.89
CA GLU A 668 40.42 64.73 38.83
C GLU A 668 39.08 65.48 38.56
N GLY A 669 37.98 64.77 38.31
CA GLY A 669 36.70 65.39 37.94
C GLY A 669 36.80 66.21 36.64
N SER A 670 37.52 65.68 35.66
CA SER A 670 37.97 66.35 34.43
C SER A 670 37.63 65.58 33.15
N THR A 671 37.38 64.28 33.26
CA THR A 671 36.76 63.42 32.25
C THR A 671 35.61 62.63 32.87
N PHE A 672 34.51 62.46 32.14
CA PHE A 672 33.30 61.76 32.57
C PHE A 672 32.87 60.74 31.51
N THR A 673 32.63 59.51 31.92
CA THR A 673 32.27 58.40 31.02
C THR A 673 30.87 57.90 31.32
N PHE A 674 29.98 57.98 30.33
CA PHE A 674 28.63 57.42 30.35
C PHE A 674 28.57 56.23 29.38
N ASN A 675 28.00 55.11 29.82
CA ASN A 675 27.97 53.86 29.04
C ASN A 675 26.55 53.50 28.62
N ASN A 676 26.42 52.61 27.63
CA ASN A 676 25.14 52.02 27.19
C ASN A 676 24.13 53.03 26.60
N LEU A 677 24.62 54.02 25.85
CA LEU A 677 23.78 54.93 25.07
C LEU A 677 23.23 54.15 23.85
N LYS A 678 21.92 54.10 23.69
CA LYS A 678 21.24 53.49 22.53
C LYS A 678 20.85 54.58 21.53
N ALA A 679 20.29 54.21 20.39
CA ALA A 679 19.60 55.18 19.54
C ALA A 679 18.47 55.88 20.33
N GLY A 680 18.46 57.21 20.33
CA GLY A 680 17.61 58.05 21.17
C GLY A 680 18.24 59.41 21.48
N LYS A 681 17.48 60.27 22.17
CA LYS A 681 17.91 61.62 22.57
C LYS A 681 18.37 61.68 24.01
N TYR A 682 19.37 62.52 24.24
CA TYR A 682 19.99 62.76 25.53
C TYR A 682 20.28 64.25 25.75
N THR A 683 20.17 64.70 27.00
CA THR A 683 20.53 66.06 27.43
C THR A 683 21.65 66.00 28.46
N LEU A 684 22.79 66.60 28.15
CA LEU A 684 23.96 66.70 29.02
C LEU A 684 24.00 68.09 29.68
N THR A 685 23.90 68.14 31.01
CA THR A 685 23.88 69.37 31.81
C THR A 685 25.11 69.45 32.71
N GLU A 686 25.85 70.56 32.68
CA GLU A 686 26.87 70.84 33.71
C GLU A 686 26.17 71.24 35.02
N VAL A 687 26.28 70.39 36.04
CA VAL A 687 25.68 70.60 37.37
C VAL A 687 26.60 71.42 38.28
N LYS A 688 27.92 71.28 38.09
CA LYS A 688 28.95 72.06 38.80
C LYS A 688 30.07 72.42 37.84
N ALA A 689 30.39 73.71 37.76
CA ALA A 689 31.59 74.18 37.05
C ALA A 689 32.86 74.01 37.92
N PRO A 690 34.03 73.81 37.28
CA PRO A 690 35.34 73.93 37.93
C PRO A 690 35.54 75.26 38.68
N ASP A 691 36.33 75.22 39.74
CA ASP A 691 36.62 76.40 40.54
C ASP A 691 37.43 77.44 39.74
N GLY A 692 36.94 78.68 39.75
CA GLY A 692 37.43 79.75 38.88
C GLY A 692 36.81 79.80 37.48
N TYR A 693 35.80 78.99 37.15
CA TYR A 693 35.16 78.94 35.81
C TYR A 693 33.66 79.28 35.79
N VAL A 694 33.17 79.78 34.67
CA VAL A 694 31.74 80.09 34.43
C VAL A 694 31.02 78.81 34.03
N ILE A 695 29.87 78.53 34.67
CA ILE A 695 29.02 77.36 34.39
C ILE A 695 28.31 77.47 33.04
N LEU A 696 28.22 76.35 32.33
CA LEU A 696 27.51 76.24 31.07
C LEU A 696 25.99 76.39 31.28
N LYS A 697 25.41 77.51 30.83
CA LYS A 697 23.99 77.84 31.06
C LYS A 697 22.98 77.07 30.20
N HIS A 698 23.45 76.46 29.11
CA HIS A 698 22.60 75.75 28.16
C HIS A 698 23.04 74.29 28.11
N PRO A 699 22.16 73.33 28.43
CA PRO A 699 22.45 71.91 28.28
C PRO A 699 22.76 71.56 26.83
N ILE A 700 23.74 70.69 26.64
CA ILE A 700 24.13 70.18 25.32
C ILE A 700 23.13 69.08 24.93
N GLN A 701 22.58 69.18 23.72
CA GLN A 701 21.73 68.15 23.13
C GLN A 701 22.57 67.12 22.40
N ILE A 702 22.32 65.83 22.63
CA ILE A 702 22.99 64.72 21.97
C ILE A 702 21.92 63.77 21.43
N GLU A 703 21.89 63.56 20.11
CA GLU A 703 21.00 62.59 19.47
C GLU A 703 21.83 61.47 18.85
N VAL A 704 21.61 60.25 19.32
CA VAL A 704 22.15 59.04 18.71
C VAL A 704 21.10 58.54 17.72
N LEU A 705 21.37 58.68 16.43
CA LEU A 705 20.44 58.31 15.38
C LEU A 705 20.39 56.78 15.20
N LYS A 706 19.32 56.29 14.58
CA LYS A 706 19.09 54.84 14.39
C LYS A 706 20.16 54.19 13.53
N ASP A 707 20.83 54.95 12.66
CA ASP A 707 21.95 54.52 11.81
C ASP A 707 23.31 54.50 12.54
N GLY A 708 23.34 54.79 13.84
CA GLY A 708 24.57 54.85 14.63
C GLY A 708 25.39 56.13 14.44
N SER A 709 24.95 57.04 13.58
CA SER A 709 25.49 58.40 13.54
C SER A 709 25.03 59.18 14.78
N VAL A 710 25.78 60.23 15.15
CA VAL A 710 25.53 61.00 16.36
C VAL A 710 25.59 62.48 16.04
N GLU A 711 24.58 63.23 16.47
CA GLU A 711 24.58 64.68 16.44
C GLU A 711 24.73 65.27 17.84
N VAL A 712 25.49 66.36 17.94
CA VAL A 712 25.63 67.17 19.15
C VAL A 712 25.31 68.62 18.78
N ASP A 713 24.30 69.20 19.43
CA ASP A 713 23.71 70.52 19.11
C ASP A 713 23.48 70.71 17.58
N ASN A 714 22.82 69.72 16.95
CA ASN A 714 22.51 69.63 15.52
C ASN A 714 23.75 69.65 14.59
N LYS A 715 24.85 69.03 15.03
CA LYS A 715 26.07 68.85 14.23
C LYS A 715 26.57 67.42 14.35
N SER A 716 26.81 66.76 13.24
CA SER A 716 27.33 65.39 13.22
C SER A 716 28.72 65.29 13.85
N VAL A 717 28.91 64.36 14.77
CA VAL A 717 30.17 64.08 15.49
C VAL A 717 30.69 62.69 15.10
N LYS A 718 32.01 62.55 15.01
CA LYS A 718 32.63 61.23 14.75
C LYS A 718 32.55 60.35 16.00
N VAL A 719 32.04 59.13 15.79
CA VAL A 719 32.14 58.02 16.75
C VAL A 719 33.38 57.20 16.41
N GLU A 720 34.22 56.91 17.39
CA GLU A 720 35.44 56.09 17.23
C GLU A 720 35.38 54.92 18.22
N ASN A 721 35.48 53.67 17.74
CA ASN A 721 35.39 52.46 18.58
C ASN A 721 34.18 52.49 19.54
N HIS A 722 32.98 52.74 18.99
CA HIS A 722 31.72 52.93 19.73
C HIS A 722 31.76 54.06 20.79
N THR A 723 32.71 54.98 20.72
CA THR A 723 32.89 56.08 21.69
C THR A 723 32.66 57.43 21.02
N ILE A 724 31.70 58.20 21.54
CA ILE A 724 31.50 59.62 21.29
C ILE A 724 32.49 60.38 22.18
N LYS A 725 33.34 61.23 21.60
CA LYS A 725 34.25 62.10 22.34
C LYS A 725 33.76 63.53 22.27
N LEU A 726 33.41 64.11 23.43
CA LEU A 726 32.89 65.47 23.53
C LEU A 726 33.80 66.32 24.40
N ILE A 727 34.37 67.38 23.83
CA ILE A 727 35.09 68.41 24.59
C ILE A 727 34.09 69.50 24.96
N VAL A 728 34.07 69.88 26.24
CA VAL A 728 33.22 70.96 26.76
C VAL A 728 34.13 72.02 27.36
N ASP A 729 34.11 73.23 26.78
CA ASP A 729 34.88 74.38 27.25
C ASP A 729 34.14 75.17 28.33
N ASN A 730 34.84 75.63 29.38
CA ASN A 730 34.34 76.72 30.23
C ASN A 730 35.28 77.93 30.15
N GLN A 731 34.67 79.12 30.11
CA GLN A 731 35.39 80.37 30.21
C GLN A 731 35.85 80.61 31.66
N LYS A 732 37.08 81.07 31.86
CA LYS A 732 37.57 81.50 33.17
C LYS A 732 36.70 82.66 33.68
N LYS A 733 36.34 82.66 34.97
CA LYS A 733 35.75 83.82 35.63
C LYS A 733 36.76 84.96 35.53
N GLY A 734 36.47 85.95 34.70
CA GLY A 734 37.27 87.16 34.66
C GLY A 734 37.31 87.80 36.05
N LEU A 735 38.50 88.20 36.50
CA LEU A 735 38.57 89.22 37.54
C LEU A 735 37.75 90.42 37.04
N LEU A 736 36.79 90.87 37.84
CA LEU A 736 36.05 92.10 37.52
C LEU A 736 37.10 93.21 37.34
N PRO A 737 37.13 93.92 36.19
CA PRO A 737 37.98 95.09 36.08
C PRO A 737 37.52 96.07 37.15
N SER A 738 38.47 96.57 37.96
CA SER A 738 38.23 97.73 38.80
C SER A 738 37.60 98.84 37.94
N THR A 739 36.57 99.52 38.45
CA THR A 739 35.69 100.37 37.65
C THR A 739 36.41 101.61 37.11
N GLY A 740 37.08 101.45 35.97
CA GLY A 740 37.92 102.49 35.36
C GLY A 740 38.62 102.00 34.08
N GLY A 741 37.88 101.88 32.97
CA GLY A 741 38.44 101.46 31.67
C GLY A 741 37.61 101.91 30.47
N SER A 742 37.99 103.05 29.88
CA SER A 742 37.83 103.54 28.49
C SER A 742 36.60 103.24 27.60
N GLY A 743 35.55 102.53 28.04
CA GLY A 743 34.39 102.19 27.20
C GLY A 743 33.45 103.36 26.86
N ARG A 744 33.51 104.48 27.60
CA ARG A 744 32.63 105.65 27.37
C ARG A 744 33.22 106.70 26.43
N THR A 745 34.52 106.69 26.17
CA THR A 745 35.19 107.73 25.36
C THR A 745 34.70 107.70 23.91
N GLY A 746 34.48 106.51 23.35
CA GLY A 746 33.93 106.33 22.00
C GLY A 746 32.55 106.96 21.83
N TYR A 747 31.65 106.80 22.81
CA TYR A 747 30.30 107.40 22.75
C TYR A 747 30.34 108.93 22.79
N TRP A 748 31.19 109.54 23.63
CA TRP A 748 31.35 111.00 23.66
C TRP A 748 31.99 111.56 22.38
N ILE A 749 32.96 110.85 21.79
CA ILE A 749 33.56 111.22 20.50
C ILE A 749 32.52 111.11 19.37
N MET A 750 31.76 110.00 19.30
CA MET A 750 30.73 109.82 18.29
C MET A 750 29.58 110.83 18.43
N SER A 751 29.11 111.14 19.64
CA SER A 751 28.10 112.18 19.86
C SER A 751 28.61 113.57 19.49
N SER A 752 29.86 113.93 19.79
CA SER A 752 30.40 115.23 19.41
C SER A 752 30.62 115.36 17.90
N ILE A 753 31.09 114.31 17.22
CA ILE A 753 31.14 114.23 15.75
C ILE A 753 29.75 114.37 15.13
N PHE A 754 28.74 113.70 15.68
CA PHE A 754 27.36 113.75 15.16
C PHE A 754 26.71 115.14 15.34
N ILE A 755 26.97 115.81 16.47
CA ILE A 755 26.52 117.20 16.72
C ILE A 755 27.22 118.17 15.75
N VAL A 756 28.51 118.01 15.48
CA VAL A 756 29.24 118.84 14.51
C VAL A 756 28.74 118.60 13.07
N LEU A 757 28.46 117.35 12.69
CA LEU A 757 27.84 117.02 11.40
C LEU A 757 26.45 117.65 11.25
N MET A 758 25.61 117.59 12.28
CA MET A 758 24.30 118.26 12.30
C MET A 758 24.43 119.79 12.19
N ALA A 759 25.40 120.39 12.88
CA ALA A 759 25.68 121.83 12.78
C ALA A 759 26.15 122.25 11.38
N ILE A 760 26.99 121.43 10.73
CA ILE A 760 27.45 121.67 9.35
C ILE A 760 26.29 121.51 8.35
N LEU A 761 25.46 120.48 8.48
CA LEU A 761 24.29 120.26 7.62
C LEU A 761 23.24 121.37 7.80
N GLY A 762 22.94 121.76 9.03
CA GLY A 762 22.05 122.88 9.34
C GLY A 762 22.60 124.22 8.82
N GLY A 763 23.90 124.46 9.00
CA GLY A 763 24.59 125.63 8.46
C GLY A 763 24.59 125.69 6.93
N TYR A 764 24.78 124.55 6.26
CA TYR A 764 24.70 124.43 4.80
C TYR A 764 23.28 124.66 4.27
N TYR A 765 22.26 124.09 4.93
CA TYR A 765 20.85 124.32 4.60
C TYR A 765 20.45 125.80 4.77
N TRP A 766 20.86 126.42 5.88
CA TRP A 766 20.66 127.84 6.15
C TRP A 766 21.39 128.74 5.15
N TYR A 767 22.64 128.43 4.81
CA TYR A 767 23.42 129.16 3.79
C TYR A 767 22.78 129.06 2.41
N ARG A 768 22.31 127.87 2.00
CA ARG A 768 21.61 127.65 0.72
C ARG A 768 20.31 128.46 0.66
N ASN A 769 19.51 128.45 1.71
CA ASN A 769 18.27 129.25 1.76
C ASN A 769 18.53 130.76 1.85
N ARG A 770 19.62 131.22 2.48
CA ARG A 770 20.00 132.65 2.47
C ARG A 770 20.47 133.15 1.11
N LYS A 771 21.04 132.29 0.25
CA LYS A 771 21.57 132.69 -1.07
C LYS A 771 20.51 132.80 -2.16
N ALA A 772 19.32 132.19 -1.98
CA ALA A 772 18.17 132.37 -2.88
C ALA A 772 17.59 133.79 -2.83
N SER A 773 17.72 134.49 -1.69
CA SER A 773 17.13 135.81 -1.46
C SER A 773 18.13 136.97 -1.51
N LYS A 774 18.99 137.03 -2.54
CA LYS A 774 19.68 138.29 -2.95
C LYS A 774 20.34 138.27 -4.34
N LYS A 775 19.51 138.27 -5.39
CA LYS A 775 19.81 139.06 -6.60
C LYS A 775 18.52 139.62 -7.21
N LYS A 776 18.14 140.83 -6.79
CA LYS A 776 17.28 141.69 -7.60
C LYS A 776 18.06 142.15 -8.83
N ILE A 777 17.41 142.22 -9.98
CA ILE A 777 16.91 143.46 -10.60
C ILE A 777 15.86 143.03 -11.63
#